data_AF-A0A133MZW9-F1
#
_entry.id   AF-A0A133MZW9-F1
#
_cell.length_a   1.000
_cell.length_b   1.000
_cell.length_c   1.000
_cell.angle_alpha   90.00
_cell.angle_beta   90.00
_cell.angle_gamma   90.00
#
_symmetry.space_group_name_H-M   'P 1'
#
loop_
_entity.id
_entity.type
_entity.pdbx_description
1 polymer ?
#
loop_
_entity_poly.entity_id
_entity_poly.type
_entity_poly.pdbx_seq_one_letter_code
_entity_poly.pdbx_strand_id
1 'polypeptide(L)'
;SGYVKFEGLAQLPDTSIQIPSVSHSQATVEVYGTSGKGRPLKVYKIGNGSKVLFAGFAIHGWEDRWDNDGLALVNIANSLISKIGDYKAQNGLHGWTVYIAPCMNPDGVIVRGTNNGPGRCAVKSRIDMNRCFPRGFKSQYNSRNYTGPNPLGAQEAVALKEFIEKINRTADELVVIDGHGWLGCTYGDSSIAQYFTKQFGFSHNGPSGGGYFSYWAQGLPRTRGLLLEYPDTYSYGEVISRNYIGKTFNAIINILKNNPNGGSVDSSNTSSGGNNSSVDTTYIETGEVINVQSFLNVRKGAGTNYDSIGQLHQGDKVSIVAKNGTWYKISSPIYGYVHKDFIKIKEISNSYEDKKSPSMEGFIEVLTELYNIVESNYKFYSIKEKNEIVLDYLRKEEYSKRKDGLNGQAWEALFSPSKYEWLEGEIMKVDSDLKEDYKTYTNNDNRIGKAKIEVPHLAATTLGYSKNNLQLSILPRYWTGWGGDFATLVGELINKRLTDENGLYEKAMELLGGNSTFSDSDFYSDIDAIYFAKNLNTAPIYELVKSYYSGLEYKRKELIINSIGGNLKNSLEDRIKDKFEGREGIGYSYDSGLIPILRGFGLRHFINKEANGVEYSPQTLENAITAVSRAFANKIETLQNGFLK
;
A
#
# COMPACT_ATOMS: atom_id res chain seq x y z
N SER A 1 -32.37 -5.64 16.32
CA SER A 1 -33.00 -5.90 15.01
C SER A 1 -31.97 -5.78 13.88
N GLY A 2 -31.16 -6.82 13.71
CA GLY A 2 -30.82 -7.52 12.45
C GLY A 2 -30.27 -6.86 11.19
N TYR A 3 -30.44 -5.57 10.94
CA TYR A 3 -29.93 -4.91 9.72
C TYR A 3 -29.87 -3.42 10.01
N VAL A 4 -28.72 -2.76 9.79
CA VAL A 4 -28.76 -1.30 9.58
C VAL A 4 -29.60 -1.13 8.33
N LYS A 5 -30.85 -0.68 8.48
CA LYS A 5 -31.69 -0.24 7.37
C LYS A 5 -30.85 0.73 6.54
N PHE A 6 -30.29 0.25 5.46
CA PHE A 6 -29.73 1.07 4.38
C PHE A 6 -30.93 1.57 3.54
N GLU A 7 -31.86 2.25 4.20
CA GLU A 7 -32.88 3.09 3.59
C GLU A 7 -32.26 4.49 3.50
N GLY A 8 -32.01 4.98 2.28
CA GLY A 8 -31.75 6.41 2.06
C GLY A 8 -30.33 6.87 1.70
N LEU A 9 -29.37 6.01 1.36
CA LEU A 9 -28.14 6.51 0.72
C LEU A 9 -28.32 6.62 -0.80
N ALA A 10 -28.11 7.84 -1.30
CA ALA A 10 -27.80 8.11 -2.70
C ALA A 10 -26.79 7.08 -3.21
N GLN A 11 -26.90 6.70 -4.50
CA GLN A 11 -26.08 5.69 -5.17
C GLN A 11 -24.67 5.59 -4.59
N LEU A 12 -24.27 4.41 -4.09
CA LEU A 12 -22.89 4.19 -3.64
C LEU A 12 -21.96 4.50 -4.83
N PRO A 13 -21.07 5.51 -4.69
CA PRO A 13 -20.23 5.94 -5.79
C PRO A 13 -19.23 4.83 -6.13
N ASP A 14 -18.86 4.80 -7.40
CA ASP A 14 -17.78 3.94 -7.85
C ASP A 14 -16.45 4.46 -7.29
N THR A 15 -15.54 3.55 -6.98
CA THR A 15 -14.14 3.91 -6.75
C THR A 15 -13.43 4.13 -8.09
N SER A 16 -12.14 4.48 -8.03
CA SER A 16 -11.26 4.51 -9.19
C SER A 16 -10.86 3.11 -9.70
N ILE A 17 -11.25 2.03 -9.01
CA ILE A 17 -10.90 0.65 -9.39
C ILE A 17 -11.51 0.34 -10.77
N GLN A 18 -10.65 -0.16 -11.65
CA GLN A 18 -11.04 -0.70 -12.95
C GLN A 18 -10.85 -2.21 -12.92
N ILE A 19 -11.82 -2.97 -13.44
CA ILE A 19 -11.68 -4.42 -13.61
C ILE A 19 -10.78 -4.66 -14.82
N PRO A 20 -9.56 -5.18 -14.64
CA PRO A 20 -8.66 -5.43 -15.75
C PRO A 20 -9.25 -6.49 -16.67
N SER A 21 -9.10 -6.27 -17.98
CA SER A 21 -9.42 -7.24 -19.01
C SER A 21 -8.15 -7.76 -19.66
N VAL A 22 -8.19 -9.00 -20.13
CA VAL A 22 -7.09 -9.65 -20.84
C VAL A 22 -7.51 -9.93 -22.28
N SER A 23 -6.57 -9.93 -23.20
CA SER A 23 -6.76 -10.42 -24.56
C SER A 23 -5.74 -11.51 -24.83
N HIS A 24 -6.18 -12.63 -25.40
CA HIS A 24 -5.30 -13.75 -25.73
C HIS A 24 -5.82 -14.47 -26.98
N SER A 25 -4.94 -14.80 -27.92
CA SER A 25 -5.32 -15.37 -29.24
C SER A 25 -6.09 -16.69 -29.14
N GLN A 26 -5.87 -17.45 -28.06
CA GLN A 26 -6.55 -18.72 -27.78
C GLN A 26 -7.83 -18.58 -26.93
N ALA A 27 -8.16 -17.36 -26.50
CA ALA A 27 -9.30 -17.10 -25.62
C ALA A 27 -10.34 -16.22 -26.33
N THR A 28 -11.60 -16.63 -26.30
CA THR A 28 -12.73 -15.81 -26.76
C THR A 28 -13.50 -15.29 -25.56
N VAL A 29 -13.79 -13.99 -25.53
CA VAL A 29 -14.59 -13.37 -24.46
C VAL A 29 -16.07 -13.45 -24.81
N GLU A 30 -16.89 -13.89 -23.86
CA GLU A 30 -18.34 -13.90 -23.92
C GLU A 30 -18.90 -13.07 -22.77
N VAL A 31 -20.02 -12.39 -23.00
CA VAL A 31 -20.79 -11.71 -21.94
C VAL A 31 -21.99 -12.59 -21.61
N TYR A 32 -22.02 -13.15 -20.40
CA TYR A 32 -23.09 -14.08 -19.98
C TYR A 32 -24.23 -13.40 -19.24
N GLY A 33 -24.09 -12.10 -18.94
CA GLY A 33 -25.13 -11.31 -18.30
C GLY A 33 -24.64 -9.91 -17.96
N THR A 34 -25.42 -9.21 -17.14
CA THR A 34 -25.15 -7.84 -16.73
C THR A 34 -25.33 -7.71 -15.22
N SER A 35 -24.49 -6.93 -14.54
CA SER A 35 -24.60 -6.63 -13.11
C SER A 35 -25.72 -5.63 -12.80
N GLY A 36 -26.07 -5.50 -11.51
CA GLY A 36 -27.10 -4.58 -11.05
C GLY A 36 -26.88 -3.12 -11.49
N LYS A 37 -25.62 -2.68 -11.54
CA LYS A 37 -25.19 -1.36 -12.04
C LYS A 37 -24.92 -1.31 -13.55
N GLY A 38 -25.29 -2.35 -14.31
CA GLY A 38 -25.22 -2.33 -15.77
C GLY A 38 -23.88 -2.79 -16.36
N ARG A 39 -22.98 -3.39 -15.58
CA ARG A 39 -21.66 -3.82 -16.06
C ARG A 39 -21.69 -5.22 -16.68
N PRO A 40 -20.93 -5.47 -17.76
CA PRO A 40 -20.92 -6.78 -18.39
C PRO A 40 -20.28 -7.84 -17.48
N LEU A 41 -20.97 -8.97 -17.32
CA LEU A 41 -20.42 -10.17 -16.68
C LEU A 41 -19.69 -10.99 -17.74
N LYS A 42 -18.35 -10.95 -17.70
CA LYS A 42 -17.49 -11.54 -18.73
C LYS A 42 -16.96 -12.91 -18.33
N VAL A 43 -16.83 -13.78 -19.31
CA VAL A 43 -16.16 -15.08 -19.19
C VAL A 43 -15.28 -15.30 -20.42
N TYR A 44 -14.13 -15.93 -20.22
CA TYR A 44 -13.16 -16.24 -21.27
C TYR A 44 -13.18 -17.73 -21.52
N LYS A 45 -13.44 -18.11 -22.77
CA LYS A 45 -13.48 -19.50 -23.23
C LYS A 45 -12.19 -19.85 -23.96
N ILE A 46 -11.59 -20.97 -23.59
CA ILE A 46 -10.35 -21.49 -24.17
C ILE A 46 -10.59 -22.96 -24.55
N GLY A 47 -10.48 -23.29 -25.83
CA GLY A 47 -10.73 -24.66 -26.33
C GLY A 47 -12.17 -24.94 -26.76
N ASN A 48 -12.36 -26.12 -27.33
CA ASN A 48 -13.59 -26.57 -27.99
C ASN A 48 -13.93 -28.05 -27.70
N GLY A 49 -13.39 -28.59 -26.60
CA GLY A 49 -13.65 -29.96 -26.18
C GLY A 49 -15.03 -30.14 -25.55
N SER A 50 -15.49 -31.39 -25.46
CA SER A 50 -16.80 -31.73 -24.88
C SER A 50 -16.80 -31.81 -23.35
N LYS A 51 -15.61 -31.93 -22.72
CA LYS A 51 -15.44 -31.78 -21.27
C LYS A 51 -15.25 -30.31 -20.94
N VAL A 52 -15.78 -29.85 -19.81
CA VAL A 52 -15.76 -28.42 -19.46
C VAL A 52 -15.27 -28.19 -18.05
N LEU A 53 -14.31 -27.28 -17.89
CA LEU A 53 -13.92 -26.73 -16.60
C LEU A 53 -14.32 -25.26 -16.56
N PHE A 54 -15.15 -24.88 -15.60
CA PHE A 54 -15.47 -23.49 -15.27
C PHE A 54 -14.77 -23.09 -13.98
N ALA A 55 -14.00 -21.99 -14.02
CA ALA A 55 -13.39 -21.38 -12.85
C ALA A 55 -13.88 -19.93 -12.70
N GLY A 56 -14.63 -19.66 -11.64
CA GLY A 56 -15.16 -18.33 -11.33
C GLY A 56 -14.44 -17.71 -10.14
N PHE A 57 -14.25 -16.39 -10.18
CA PHE A 57 -13.53 -15.63 -9.17
C PHE A 57 -14.28 -14.36 -8.77
N ALA A 58 -13.96 -13.83 -7.58
CA ALA A 58 -14.50 -12.58 -7.06
C ALA A 58 -16.05 -12.53 -7.12
N ILE A 59 -16.69 -13.58 -6.62
CA ILE A 59 -18.14 -13.55 -6.34
C ILE A 59 -18.44 -12.66 -5.13
N HIS A 60 -17.46 -12.52 -4.23
CA HIS A 60 -17.38 -11.39 -3.32
C HIS A 60 -16.37 -10.39 -3.87
N GLY A 61 -16.75 -9.12 -3.94
CA GLY A 61 -15.82 -8.08 -4.37
C GLY A 61 -14.86 -7.62 -3.27
N TRP A 62 -15.28 -7.80 -2.03
CA TRP A 62 -14.47 -7.78 -0.83
C TRP A 62 -14.69 -9.11 -0.10
N GLU A 63 -13.67 -9.95 -0.16
CA GLU A 63 -13.58 -11.23 0.54
C GLU A 63 -13.52 -10.95 2.04
N ASP A 64 -12.34 -10.57 2.59
CA ASP A 64 -12.18 -10.47 4.04
C ASP A 64 -10.98 -9.67 4.60
N ARG A 65 -9.97 -9.30 3.80
CA ARG A 65 -8.67 -8.83 4.35
C ARG A 65 -8.38 -7.35 4.13
N TRP A 66 -8.59 -6.83 2.93
CA TRP A 66 -8.45 -5.40 2.66
C TRP A 66 -9.52 -4.92 1.69
N ASP A 67 -9.76 -3.60 1.66
CA ASP A 67 -10.75 -2.98 0.79
C ASP A 67 -10.62 -3.48 -0.65
N ASN A 68 -11.69 -4.11 -1.15
CA ASN A 68 -11.80 -4.60 -2.53
C ASN A 68 -10.73 -5.64 -2.90
N ASP A 69 -10.29 -6.46 -1.94
CA ASP A 69 -9.34 -7.57 -2.13
C ASP A 69 -9.79 -8.63 -3.16
N GLY A 70 -11.06 -8.66 -3.55
CA GLY A 70 -11.54 -9.42 -4.71
C GLY A 70 -10.80 -9.07 -6.01
N LEU A 71 -10.23 -7.87 -6.14
CA LEU A 71 -9.38 -7.49 -7.27
C LEU A 71 -8.13 -8.38 -7.39
N ALA A 72 -7.59 -8.91 -6.29
CA ALA A 72 -6.49 -9.87 -6.34
C ALA A 72 -6.90 -11.17 -7.03
N LEU A 73 -8.13 -11.66 -6.76
CA LEU A 73 -8.68 -12.85 -7.42
C LEU A 73 -8.92 -12.61 -8.92
N VAL A 74 -9.40 -11.41 -9.29
CA VAL A 74 -9.53 -10.99 -10.69
C VAL A 74 -8.18 -11.07 -11.41
N ASN A 75 -7.11 -10.60 -10.78
CA ASN A 75 -5.77 -10.61 -11.38
C ASN A 75 -5.17 -12.01 -11.50
N ILE A 76 -5.44 -12.90 -10.54
CA ILE A 76 -5.12 -14.33 -10.65
C ILE A 76 -5.82 -14.92 -11.87
N ALA A 77 -7.13 -14.68 -12.00
CA ALA A 77 -7.93 -15.21 -13.09
C ALA A 77 -7.44 -14.73 -14.47
N ASN A 78 -7.14 -13.44 -14.61
CA ASN A 78 -6.58 -12.89 -15.85
C ASN A 78 -5.24 -13.52 -16.21
N SER A 79 -4.37 -13.78 -15.23
CA SER A 79 -3.09 -14.46 -15.47
C SER A 79 -3.29 -15.93 -15.89
N LEU A 80 -4.30 -16.60 -15.34
CA LEU A 80 -4.67 -17.96 -15.72
C LEU A 80 -5.19 -18.06 -17.15
N ILE A 81 -5.96 -17.06 -17.61
CA ILE A 81 -6.44 -17.01 -19.00
C ILE A 81 -5.27 -17.04 -19.98
N SER A 82 -4.26 -16.20 -19.75
CA SER A 82 -3.05 -16.18 -20.59
C SER A 82 -2.31 -17.52 -20.50
N LYS A 83 -1.99 -17.99 -19.29
CA LYS A 83 -1.23 -19.25 -19.11
C LYS A 83 -1.92 -20.47 -19.71
N ILE A 84 -3.23 -20.60 -19.55
CA ILE A 84 -4.00 -21.73 -20.11
C ILE A 84 -4.15 -21.57 -21.62
N GLY A 85 -4.27 -20.35 -22.12
CA GLY A 85 -4.23 -20.05 -23.54
C GLY A 85 -2.90 -20.48 -24.17
N ASP A 86 -1.78 -20.09 -23.59
CA ASP A 86 -0.44 -20.50 -24.03
C ASP A 86 -0.27 -22.03 -23.96
N TYR A 87 -0.73 -22.64 -22.87
CA TYR A 87 -0.70 -24.09 -22.72
C TYR A 87 -1.51 -24.79 -23.82
N LYS A 88 -2.72 -24.30 -24.13
CA LYS A 88 -3.55 -24.83 -25.23
C LYS A 88 -2.82 -24.74 -26.57
N ALA A 89 -2.18 -23.61 -26.86
CA ALA A 89 -1.48 -23.43 -28.13
C ALA A 89 -0.37 -24.48 -28.32
N GLN A 90 0.25 -24.92 -27.23
CA GLN A 90 1.39 -25.84 -27.25
C GLN A 90 1.00 -27.31 -27.10
N ASN A 91 0.00 -27.61 -26.26
CA ASN A 91 -0.29 -28.99 -25.80
C ASN A 91 -1.73 -29.42 -26.12
N GLY A 92 -2.58 -28.50 -26.57
CA GLY A 92 -4.03 -28.68 -26.53
C GLY A 92 -4.56 -28.71 -25.09
N LEU A 93 -5.84 -29.05 -24.95
CA LEU A 93 -6.51 -29.16 -23.66
C LEU A 93 -7.13 -30.54 -23.43
N HIS A 94 -6.63 -31.59 -24.08
CA HIS A 94 -7.03 -32.98 -23.83
C HIS A 94 -8.55 -33.23 -23.84
N GLY A 95 -9.27 -32.65 -24.82
CA GLY A 95 -10.72 -32.78 -24.93
C GLY A 95 -11.53 -31.85 -23.99
N TRP A 96 -10.87 -30.89 -23.34
CA TRP A 96 -11.50 -29.89 -22.51
C TRP A 96 -11.69 -28.54 -23.20
N THR A 97 -12.76 -27.86 -22.80
CA THR A 97 -12.92 -26.40 -22.88
C THR A 97 -12.81 -25.82 -21.47
N VAL A 98 -12.02 -24.76 -21.30
CA VAL A 98 -11.87 -24.03 -20.04
C VAL A 98 -12.58 -22.69 -20.15
N TYR A 99 -13.48 -22.43 -19.22
CA TYR A 99 -14.13 -21.13 -19.01
C TYR A 99 -13.57 -20.49 -17.74
N ILE A 100 -13.10 -19.25 -17.83
CA ILE A 100 -12.65 -18.46 -16.67
C ILE A 100 -13.50 -17.20 -16.59
N ALA A 101 -14.21 -17.00 -15.49
CA ALA A 101 -14.95 -15.78 -15.19
C ALA A 101 -14.16 -14.97 -14.16
N PRO A 102 -13.38 -13.94 -14.57
CA PRO A 102 -12.47 -13.26 -13.66
C PRO A 102 -13.16 -12.51 -12.53
N CYS A 103 -14.37 -12.01 -12.79
CA CYS A 103 -15.10 -11.19 -11.84
C CYS A 103 -16.60 -11.48 -11.93
N MET A 104 -17.12 -12.28 -10.99
CA MET A 104 -18.55 -12.61 -10.93
C MET A 104 -19.37 -11.51 -10.27
N ASN A 105 -18.75 -10.65 -9.45
CA ASN A 105 -19.37 -9.47 -8.82
C ASN A 105 -18.61 -8.17 -9.12
N PRO A 106 -18.62 -7.65 -10.36
CA PRO A 106 -17.89 -6.44 -10.71
C PRO A 106 -18.36 -5.22 -9.93
N ASP A 107 -19.64 -5.17 -9.54
CA ASP A 107 -20.14 -4.06 -8.75
C ASP A 107 -19.55 -4.05 -7.34
N GLY A 108 -19.48 -5.20 -6.68
CA GLY A 108 -18.88 -5.33 -5.36
C GLY A 108 -17.39 -5.02 -5.35
N VAL A 109 -16.67 -5.33 -6.43
CA VAL A 109 -15.23 -4.99 -6.56
C VAL A 109 -15.02 -3.50 -6.81
N ILE A 110 -15.89 -2.83 -7.58
CA ILE A 110 -15.72 -1.41 -7.94
C ILE A 110 -16.25 -0.47 -6.86
N VAL A 111 -17.34 -0.81 -6.20
CA VAL A 111 -17.99 0.08 -5.23
C VAL A 111 -17.26 0.02 -3.89
N ARG A 112 -17.12 1.18 -3.24
CA ARG A 112 -16.62 1.24 -1.86
C ARG A 112 -17.69 0.69 -0.91
N GLY A 113 -17.45 -0.49 -0.36
CA GLY A 113 -18.37 -1.18 0.55
C GLY A 113 -17.65 -1.70 1.78
N THR A 114 -18.18 -2.75 2.41
CA THR A 114 -17.50 -3.51 3.46
C THR A 114 -17.60 -5.01 3.15
N ASN A 115 -16.76 -5.83 3.78
CA ASN A 115 -16.90 -7.29 3.78
C ASN A 115 -18.13 -7.80 4.56
N ASN A 116 -18.91 -6.90 5.17
CA ASN A 116 -20.18 -7.18 5.84
C ASN A 116 -21.35 -6.43 5.16
N GLY A 117 -21.21 -6.15 3.85
CA GLY A 117 -22.14 -5.30 3.12
C GLY A 117 -21.86 -5.23 1.61
N PRO A 118 -22.04 -4.07 0.96
CA PRO A 118 -22.02 -3.93 -0.51
C PRO A 118 -20.73 -4.35 -1.22
N GLY A 119 -19.59 -4.41 -0.53
CA GLY A 119 -18.33 -4.89 -1.14
C GLY A 119 -18.36 -6.41 -1.34
N ARG A 120 -18.95 -7.13 -0.38
CA ARG A 120 -19.14 -8.58 -0.44
C ARG A 120 -20.33 -8.98 -1.33
N CYS A 121 -21.47 -8.29 -1.17
CA CYS A 121 -22.74 -8.67 -1.81
C CYS A 121 -22.89 -8.11 -3.23
N ALA A 122 -23.84 -8.63 -4.00
CA ALA A 122 -24.30 -7.95 -5.22
C ALA A 122 -24.87 -6.57 -4.83
N VAL A 123 -24.27 -5.49 -5.34
CA VAL A 123 -24.48 -4.14 -4.79
C VAL A 123 -25.94 -3.69 -4.85
N LYS A 124 -26.64 -3.95 -5.97
CA LYS A 124 -28.02 -3.48 -6.17
C LYS A 124 -29.03 -4.26 -5.36
N SER A 125 -28.94 -5.58 -5.37
CA SER A 125 -29.90 -6.47 -4.67
C SER A 125 -29.53 -6.73 -3.22
N ARG A 126 -28.28 -6.44 -2.83
CA ARG A 126 -27.69 -6.63 -1.50
C ARG A 126 -27.53 -8.10 -1.10
N ILE A 127 -27.64 -9.00 -2.07
CA ILE A 127 -27.60 -10.44 -1.85
C ILE A 127 -26.15 -10.93 -1.82
N ASP A 128 -25.78 -11.67 -0.78
CA ASP A 128 -24.59 -12.52 -0.81
C ASP A 128 -24.85 -13.64 -1.82
N MET A 129 -24.20 -13.51 -2.96
CA MET A 129 -24.38 -14.44 -4.07
C MET A 129 -23.93 -15.86 -3.72
N ASN A 130 -22.91 -16.03 -2.87
CA ASN A 130 -22.46 -17.36 -2.47
C ASN A 130 -23.30 -17.94 -1.31
N ARG A 131 -24.52 -17.42 -1.10
CA ARG A 131 -25.52 -17.94 -0.17
C ARG A 131 -26.89 -18.10 -0.81
N CYS A 132 -27.09 -17.63 -2.04
CA CYS A 132 -28.42 -17.51 -2.64
C CYS A 132 -28.76 -18.60 -3.67
N PHE A 133 -27.88 -19.56 -3.95
CA PHE A 133 -28.18 -20.59 -4.95
C PHE A 133 -29.23 -21.61 -4.45
N PRO A 134 -30.07 -22.20 -5.33
CA PRO A 134 -31.24 -22.97 -4.90
C PRO A 134 -30.96 -24.21 -4.05
N ARG A 135 -29.84 -24.91 -4.28
CA ARG A 135 -29.56 -26.20 -3.61
C ARG A 135 -29.18 -25.96 -2.15
N GLY A 136 -30.00 -26.49 -1.23
CA GLY A 136 -29.78 -26.31 0.20
C GLY A 136 -29.92 -24.86 0.65
N PHE A 137 -30.60 -24.02 -0.14
CA PHE A 137 -30.85 -22.62 0.18
C PHE A 137 -31.51 -22.47 1.55
N LYS A 138 -31.02 -21.49 2.33
CA LYS A 138 -31.65 -21.04 3.57
C LYS A 138 -31.63 -19.53 3.61
N SER A 139 -32.76 -18.93 3.94
CA SER A 139 -32.86 -17.49 4.12
C SER A 139 -31.96 -17.02 5.27
N GLN A 140 -31.22 -15.96 5.01
CA GLN A 140 -30.32 -15.33 5.96
C GLN A 140 -30.54 -13.82 5.92
N TYR A 141 -30.55 -13.21 7.11
CA TYR A 141 -30.91 -11.80 7.28
C TYR A 141 -29.84 -10.99 8.02
N ASN A 142 -28.67 -11.58 8.29
CA ASN A 142 -27.53 -10.84 8.83
C ASN A 142 -26.84 -10.04 7.72
N SER A 143 -26.14 -8.97 8.09
CA SER A 143 -25.53 -8.03 7.14
C SER A 143 -24.50 -8.66 6.20
N ARG A 144 -23.76 -9.66 6.68
CA ARG A 144 -22.69 -10.32 5.92
C ARG A 144 -23.23 -11.28 4.86
N ASN A 145 -24.19 -12.12 5.24
CA ASN A 145 -24.68 -13.23 4.44
C ASN A 145 -26.13 -13.01 4.00
N TYR A 146 -26.57 -11.77 3.77
CA TYR A 146 -27.97 -11.48 3.49
C TYR A 146 -28.41 -12.17 2.18
N THR A 147 -29.51 -12.93 2.19
CA THR A 147 -30.03 -13.64 1.00
C THR A 147 -31.45 -13.26 0.60
N GLY A 148 -32.18 -12.61 1.50
CA GLY A 148 -33.62 -12.39 1.31
C GLY A 148 -34.44 -13.68 1.45
N PRO A 149 -35.74 -13.64 1.13
CA PRO A 149 -36.65 -14.75 1.37
C PRO A 149 -36.52 -15.89 0.34
N ASN A 150 -36.03 -15.61 -0.86
CA ASN A 150 -36.02 -16.55 -1.99
C ASN A 150 -34.61 -16.77 -2.53
N PRO A 151 -34.30 -17.95 -3.10
CA PRO A 151 -33.04 -18.15 -3.81
C PRO A 151 -32.94 -17.25 -5.04
N LEU A 152 -31.71 -17.03 -5.53
CA LEU A 152 -31.37 -16.28 -6.74
C LEU A 152 -31.83 -14.81 -6.71
N GLY A 153 -31.79 -14.17 -5.54
CA GLY A 153 -32.16 -12.76 -5.39
C GLY A 153 -31.21 -11.74 -6.06
N ALA A 154 -30.09 -12.19 -6.65
CA ALA A 154 -29.18 -11.34 -7.44
C ALA A 154 -29.26 -11.72 -8.92
N GLN A 155 -29.35 -10.72 -9.80
CA GLN A 155 -29.36 -10.95 -11.25
C GLN A 155 -28.04 -11.55 -11.74
N GLU A 156 -26.92 -11.22 -11.10
CA GLU A 156 -25.61 -11.81 -11.34
C GLU A 156 -25.64 -13.32 -11.07
N ALA A 157 -26.26 -13.74 -9.97
CA ALA A 157 -26.42 -15.16 -9.62
C ALA A 157 -27.38 -15.88 -10.59
N VAL A 158 -28.45 -15.22 -11.05
CA VAL A 158 -29.35 -15.73 -12.09
C VAL A 158 -28.58 -15.96 -13.39
N ALA A 159 -27.85 -14.96 -13.88
CA ALA A 159 -27.05 -15.05 -15.09
C ALA A 159 -25.98 -16.14 -15.00
N LEU A 160 -25.30 -16.25 -13.85
CA LEU A 160 -24.31 -17.29 -13.62
C LEU A 160 -24.94 -18.69 -13.62
N LYS A 161 -26.09 -18.89 -12.96
CA LYS A 161 -26.84 -20.15 -13.01
C LYS A 161 -27.19 -20.53 -14.45
N GLU A 162 -27.81 -19.62 -15.20
CA GLU A 162 -28.26 -19.90 -16.57
C GLU A 162 -27.09 -20.25 -17.49
N PHE A 163 -25.96 -19.56 -17.32
CA PHE A 163 -24.73 -19.85 -18.07
C PHE A 163 -24.18 -21.25 -17.77
N ILE A 164 -24.11 -21.63 -16.49
CA ILE A 164 -23.64 -22.96 -16.09
C ILE A 164 -24.60 -24.07 -16.57
N GLU A 165 -25.91 -23.85 -16.48
CA GLU A 165 -26.90 -24.81 -17.01
C GLU A 165 -26.80 -24.95 -18.53
N LYS A 166 -26.56 -23.85 -19.26
CA LYS A 166 -26.32 -23.87 -20.70
C LYS A 166 -25.11 -24.73 -21.05
N ILE A 167 -23.99 -24.58 -20.33
CA ILE A 167 -22.78 -25.40 -20.51
C ILE A 167 -23.08 -26.88 -20.19
N ASN A 168 -23.73 -27.14 -19.05
CA ASN A 168 -23.97 -28.49 -18.55
C ASN A 168 -24.82 -29.36 -19.50
N ARG A 169 -25.79 -28.75 -20.21
CA ARG A 169 -26.64 -29.46 -21.18
C ARG A 169 -25.83 -30.16 -22.28
N THR A 170 -24.70 -29.58 -22.67
CA THR A 170 -23.86 -30.09 -23.78
C THR A 170 -22.56 -30.72 -23.32
N ALA A 171 -22.17 -30.55 -22.06
CA ALA A 171 -20.91 -31.07 -21.54
C ALA A 171 -21.00 -32.58 -21.21
N ASP A 172 -19.99 -33.33 -21.64
CA ASP A 172 -19.78 -34.73 -21.25
C ASP A 172 -19.35 -34.84 -19.78
N GLU A 173 -18.65 -33.82 -19.30
CA GLU A 173 -18.17 -33.68 -17.92
C GLU A 173 -18.09 -32.20 -17.59
N LEU A 174 -18.51 -31.80 -16.39
CA LEU A 174 -18.39 -30.42 -15.92
C LEU A 174 -17.67 -30.37 -14.57
N VAL A 175 -16.61 -29.57 -14.50
CA VAL A 175 -15.92 -29.19 -13.27
C VAL A 175 -16.19 -27.72 -12.99
N VAL A 176 -16.71 -27.39 -11.80
CA VAL A 176 -16.95 -26.01 -11.36
C VAL A 176 -16.05 -25.68 -10.18
N ILE A 177 -15.20 -24.67 -10.33
CA ILE A 177 -14.33 -24.14 -9.29
C ILE A 177 -14.82 -22.73 -8.95
N ASP A 178 -15.12 -22.54 -7.68
CA ASP A 178 -15.54 -21.28 -7.07
C ASP A 178 -14.38 -20.76 -6.21
N GLY A 179 -13.64 -19.77 -6.72
CA GLY A 179 -12.43 -19.23 -6.10
C GLY A 179 -12.73 -18.05 -5.18
N HIS A 180 -12.34 -18.21 -3.91
CA HIS A 180 -12.49 -17.28 -2.78
C HIS A 180 -11.15 -17.03 -2.10
N GLY A 181 -11.13 -16.06 -1.19
CA GLY A 181 -10.05 -15.87 -0.23
C GLY A 181 -10.59 -15.62 1.18
N TRP A 182 -9.82 -15.74 2.26
CA TRP A 182 -8.42 -16.14 2.33
C TRP A 182 -8.20 -17.14 3.48
N LEU A 183 -8.95 -18.25 3.46
CA LEU A 183 -8.94 -19.23 4.56
C LEU A 183 -7.92 -20.36 4.40
N GLY A 184 -7.34 -20.55 3.21
CA GLY A 184 -6.40 -21.63 2.93
C GLY A 184 -7.02 -23.01 3.13
N CYS A 185 -8.09 -23.33 2.40
CA CYS A 185 -8.72 -24.63 2.46
C CYS A 185 -9.57 -24.90 1.21
N THR A 186 -10.18 -26.07 1.13
CA THR A 186 -11.19 -26.38 0.11
C THR A 186 -12.43 -27.04 0.70
N TYR A 187 -13.57 -26.85 0.04
CA TYR A 187 -14.82 -27.56 0.30
C TYR A 187 -15.40 -28.14 -0.99
N GLY A 188 -16.20 -29.21 -0.89
CA GLY A 188 -16.89 -29.84 -2.02
C GLY A 188 -16.27 -31.17 -2.42
N ASP A 189 -16.10 -31.40 -3.71
CA ASP A 189 -15.65 -32.69 -4.26
C ASP A 189 -14.16 -32.93 -4.02
N SER A 190 -13.84 -33.95 -3.23
CA SER A 190 -12.47 -34.30 -2.84
C SER A 190 -11.60 -34.75 -4.02
N SER A 191 -12.21 -35.29 -5.08
CA SER A 191 -11.49 -35.74 -6.28
C SER A 191 -10.90 -34.58 -7.08
N ILE A 192 -11.46 -33.37 -6.94
CA ILE A 192 -10.89 -32.12 -7.46
C ILE A 192 -10.01 -31.45 -6.41
N ALA A 193 -10.44 -31.45 -5.15
CA ALA A 193 -9.73 -30.78 -4.06
C ALA A 193 -8.26 -31.20 -3.97
N GLN A 194 -7.97 -32.50 -4.17
CA GLN A 194 -6.61 -33.06 -4.11
C GLN A 194 -5.60 -32.35 -5.02
N TYR A 195 -6.03 -31.78 -6.15
CA TYR A 195 -5.13 -31.08 -7.07
C TYR A 195 -4.66 -29.76 -6.48
N PHE A 196 -5.52 -29.08 -5.72
CA PHE A 196 -5.22 -27.81 -5.06
C PHE A 196 -4.48 -28.03 -3.74
N THR A 197 -4.92 -28.97 -2.90
CA THR A 197 -4.25 -29.26 -1.63
C THR A 197 -2.80 -29.68 -1.83
N LYS A 198 -2.48 -30.42 -2.89
CA LYS A 198 -1.09 -30.77 -3.24
C LYS A 198 -0.24 -29.58 -3.66
N GLN A 199 -0.81 -28.59 -4.36
CA GLN A 199 -0.06 -27.42 -4.83
C GLN A 199 0.16 -26.39 -3.71
N PHE A 200 -0.80 -26.27 -2.80
CA PHE A 200 -0.79 -25.23 -1.76
C PHE A 200 -0.45 -25.73 -0.36
N GLY A 201 -0.51 -27.04 -0.11
CA GLY A 201 -0.20 -27.65 1.18
C GLY A 201 -1.27 -27.47 2.26
N PHE A 202 -2.48 -27.05 1.89
CA PHE A 202 -3.59 -26.85 2.84
C PHE A 202 -4.57 -28.02 2.90
N SER A 203 -5.51 -27.97 3.85
CA SER A 203 -6.51 -29.00 4.12
C SER A 203 -7.76 -28.94 3.21
N HIS A 204 -8.39 -30.11 3.04
CA HIS A 204 -9.75 -30.24 2.50
C HIS A 204 -10.73 -30.47 3.66
N ASN A 205 -11.74 -29.61 3.76
CA ASN A 205 -12.63 -29.54 4.92
C ASN A 205 -13.98 -30.28 4.73
N GLY A 206 -14.10 -31.08 3.66
CA GLY A 206 -15.31 -31.86 3.37
C GLY A 206 -16.33 -31.10 2.50
N PRO A 207 -17.64 -31.40 2.63
CA PRO A 207 -18.66 -30.89 1.70
C PRO A 207 -18.88 -29.37 1.80
N SER A 208 -19.30 -28.75 0.70
CA SER A 208 -19.69 -27.33 0.66
C SER A 208 -21.04 -27.07 1.34
N GLY A 209 -21.24 -25.84 1.82
CA GLY A 209 -22.49 -25.41 2.46
C GLY A 209 -23.66 -25.23 1.48
N GLY A 210 -24.88 -25.36 2.00
CA GLY A 210 -26.11 -25.06 1.26
C GLY A 210 -26.19 -23.58 0.84
N GLY A 211 -26.74 -23.32 -0.35
CA GLY A 211 -26.82 -21.97 -0.92
C GLY A 211 -25.56 -21.51 -1.66
N TYR A 212 -24.46 -22.26 -1.59
CA TYR A 212 -23.20 -21.90 -2.23
C TYR A 212 -23.24 -22.25 -3.72
N PHE A 213 -22.56 -21.46 -4.54
CA PHE A 213 -22.50 -21.65 -5.99
C PHE A 213 -21.93 -23.04 -6.36
N SER A 214 -20.75 -23.38 -5.84
CA SER A 214 -20.11 -24.67 -6.08
C SER A 214 -20.92 -25.86 -5.58
N TYR A 215 -21.71 -25.69 -4.50
CA TYR A 215 -22.58 -26.74 -3.98
C TYR A 215 -23.82 -26.97 -4.86
N TRP A 216 -24.44 -25.89 -5.32
CA TRP A 216 -25.53 -25.97 -6.28
C TRP A 216 -25.10 -26.62 -7.59
N ALA A 217 -23.92 -26.25 -8.13
CA ALA A 217 -23.40 -26.84 -9.36
C ALA A 217 -23.24 -28.36 -9.26
N GLN A 218 -22.81 -28.91 -8.12
CA GLN A 218 -22.76 -30.37 -7.85
C GLN A 218 -24.12 -31.06 -7.95
N GLY A 219 -25.23 -30.32 -8.03
CA GLY A 219 -26.58 -30.86 -8.20
C GLY A 219 -26.92 -31.13 -9.66
N LEU A 220 -26.11 -30.62 -10.58
CA LEU A 220 -26.29 -30.81 -12.01
C LEU A 220 -25.71 -32.17 -12.45
N PRO A 221 -26.30 -32.82 -13.48
CA PRO A 221 -25.76 -34.05 -14.04
C PRO A 221 -24.28 -33.92 -14.42
N ARG A 222 -23.48 -34.97 -14.22
CA ARG A 222 -22.07 -35.05 -14.65
C ARG A 222 -21.20 -33.90 -14.14
N THR A 223 -21.58 -33.30 -13.01
CA THR A 223 -20.91 -32.10 -12.47
C THR A 223 -20.23 -32.37 -11.14
N ARG A 224 -18.96 -31.98 -11.04
CA ARG A 224 -18.19 -31.94 -9.80
C ARG A 224 -17.89 -30.49 -9.46
N GLY A 225 -17.93 -30.13 -8.18
CA GLY A 225 -17.80 -28.74 -7.74
C GLY A 225 -16.88 -28.57 -6.54
N LEU A 226 -16.10 -27.49 -6.55
CA LEU A 226 -15.12 -27.16 -5.52
C LEU A 226 -15.26 -25.68 -5.13
N LEU A 227 -15.27 -25.40 -3.84
CA LEU A 227 -14.95 -24.07 -3.31
C LEU A 227 -13.47 -24.07 -2.90
N LEU A 228 -12.70 -23.17 -3.48
CA LEU A 228 -11.28 -22.96 -3.18
C LEU A 228 -11.13 -21.68 -2.36
N GLU A 229 -10.63 -21.78 -1.14
CA GLU A 229 -10.18 -20.65 -0.34
C GLU A 229 -8.67 -20.53 -0.44
N TYR A 230 -8.18 -19.49 -1.12
CA TYR A 230 -6.74 -19.23 -1.18
C TYR A 230 -6.15 -19.02 0.23
N PRO A 231 -4.86 -19.32 0.45
CA PRO A 231 -4.25 -19.12 1.76
C PRO A 231 -4.25 -17.65 2.19
N ASP A 232 -4.32 -17.43 3.51
CA ASP A 232 -4.38 -16.11 4.13
C ASP A 232 -3.30 -15.16 3.63
N THR A 233 -3.65 -13.94 3.26
CA THR A 233 -2.74 -12.94 2.70
C THR A 233 -3.25 -11.51 2.94
N TYR A 234 -2.34 -10.54 2.96
CA TYR A 234 -2.65 -9.13 3.25
C TYR A 234 -2.38 -8.19 2.08
N SER A 235 -1.88 -8.70 0.94
CA SER A 235 -1.65 -7.90 -0.26
C SER A 235 -1.58 -8.75 -1.52
N TYR A 236 -1.78 -8.12 -2.68
CA TYR A 236 -1.53 -8.79 -3.97
C TYR A 236 -0.04 -9.15 -4.18
N GLY A 237 0.89 -8.44 -3.55
CA GLY A 237 2.32 -8.77 -3.61
C GLY A 237 2.63 -10.16 -3.05
N GLU A 238 1.97 -10.53 -1.95
CA GLU A 238 2.07 -11.87 -1.37
C GLU A 238 1.44 -12.97 -2.24
N VAL A 239 0.34 -12.66 -2.94
CA VAL A 239 -0.28 -13.58 -3.93
C VAL A 239 0.73 -13.95 -5.02
N ILE A 240 1.53 -12.97 -5.47
CA ILE A 240 2.61 -13.18 -6.44
C ILE A 240 3.77 -13.94 -5.81
N SER A 241 4.33 -13.47 -4.69
CA SER A 241 5.53 -14.07 -4.09
C SER A 241 5.31 -15.52 -3.63
N ARG A 242 4.08 -15.87 -3.26
CA ARG A 242 3.68 -17.23 -2.86
C ARG A 242 3.21 -18.10 -4.02
N ASN A 243 3.29 -17.56 -5.23
CA ASN A 243 3.00 -18.21 -6.52
C ASN A 243 1.59 -18.80 -6.60
N TYR A 244 0.56 -18.04 -6.22
CA TYR A 244 -0.82 -18.54 -6.29
C TYR A 244 -1.24 -18.82 -7.73
N ILE A 245 -0.78 -18.02 -8.69
CA ILE A 245 -1.10 -18.18 -10.12
C ILE A 245 -0.52 -19.49 -10.66
N GLY A 246 0.78 -19.75 -10.46
CA GLY A 246 1.42 -20.98 -10.96
C GLY A 246 0.86 -22.23 -10.30
N LYS A 247 0.65 -22.21 -8.98
CA LYS A 247 0.02 -23.32 -8.24
C LYS A 247 -1.40 -23.60 -8.72
N THR A 248 -2.21 -22.57 -8.95
CA THR A 248 -3.56 -22.71 -9.50
C THR A 248 -3.53 -23.27 -10.93
N PHE A 249 -2.64 -22.73 -11.77
CA PHE A 249 -2.43 -23.22 -13.13
C PHE A 249 -2.08 -24.71 -13.14
N ASN A 250 -1.10 -25.12 -12.34
CA ASN A 250 -0.69 -26.53 -12.22
C ASN A 250 -1.84 -27.42 -11.77
N ALA A 251 -2.61 -27.00 -10.76
CA ALA A 251 -3.78 -27.75 -10.30
C ALA A 251 -4.79 -27.93 -11.43
N ILE A 252 -5.13 -26.86 -12.17
CA ILE A 252 -6.04 -26.92 -13.32
C ILE A 252 -5.50 -27.85 -14.41
N ILE A 253 -4.26 -27.67 -14.85
CA ILE A 253 -3.69 -28.52 -15.91
C ILE A 253 -3.65 -29.99 -15.49
N ASN A 254 -3.33 -30.28 -14.23
CA ASN A 254 -3.34 -31.65 -13.72
C ASN A 254 -4.75 -32.25 -13.66
N ILE A 255 -5.80 -31.44 -13.43
CA ILE A 255 -7.20 -31.87 -13.62
C ILE A 255 -7.43 -32.24 -15.10
N LEU A 256 -7.06 -31.37 -16.04
CA LEU A 256 -7.30 -31.61 -17.47
C LEU A 256 -6.61 -32.88 -17.98
N LYS A 257 -5.42 -33.17 -17.44
CA LYS A 257 -4.63 -34.38 -17.74
C LYS A 257 -5.08 -35.62 -16.97
N ASN A 258 -6.02 -35.49 -16.03
CA ASN A 258 -6.38 -36.52 -15.06
C ASN A 258 -5.15 -37.12 -14.33
N ASN A 259 -4.20 -36.27 -13.94
CA ASN A 259 -2.96 -36.70 -13.30
C ASN A 259 -2.82 -36.09 -11.89
N PRO A 260 -3.43 -36.71 -10.85
CA PRO A 260 -3.39 -36.16 -9.50
C PRO A 260 -1.99 -36.17 -8.88
N ASN A 261 -1.05 -36.94 -9.42
CA ASN A 261 0.36 -36.94 -8.99
C ASN A 261 1.27 -36.18 -9.96
N GLY A 262 0.68 -35.41 -10.88
CA GLY A 262 1.43 -34.58 -11.81
C GLY A 262 2.25 -33.54 -11.05
N GLY A 263 3.56 -33.50 -11.31
CA GLY A 263 4.44 -32.45 -10.83
C GLY A 263 4.07 -31.07 -11.39
N SER A 264 4.84 -30.04 -11.02
CA SER A 264 4.65 -28.70 -11.55
C SER A 264 4.90 -28.70 -13.07
N VAL A 265 3.87 -28.43 -13.87
CA VAL A 265 4.02 -28.26 -15.32
C VAL A 265 4.73 -26.94 -15.61
N ASP A 266 4.59 -25.99 -14.69
CA ASP A 266 5.38 -24.76 -14.57
C ASP A 266 6.49 -24.95 -13.50
N SER A 267 7.44 -25.86 -13.76
CA SER A 267 8.59 -26.09 -12.86
C SER A 267 9.69 -25.07 -13.12
N SER A 268 9.60 -23.87 -12.54
CA SER A 268 10.82 -23.15 -12.19
C SER A 268 11.42 -23.80 -10.93
N ASN A 269 12.10 -24.94 -11.10
CA ASN A 269 13.12 -25.38 -10.15
C ASN A 269 14.19 -26.23 -10.86
N THR A 270 15.37 -25.64 -10.89
CA THR A 270 16.72 -26.18 -11.08
C THR A 270 16.91 -27.67 -10.79
N SER A 271 17.24 -28.46 -11.83
CA SER A 271 18.25 -29.54 -11.75
C SER A 271 18.84 -29.85 -13.14
N SER A 272 20.16 -29.63 -13.21
CA SER A 272 21.20 -30.00 -14.18
C SER A 272 20.88 -30.75 -15.49
N GLY A 273 21.27 -30.13 -16.60
CA GLY A 273 21.47 -30.72 -17.92
C GLY A 273 21.98 -29.64 -18.88
N GLY A 274 23.29 -29.49 -18.98
CA GLY A 274 23.98 -28.30 -19.49
C GLY A 274 23.59 -27.83 -20.89
N ASN A 275 23.28 -26.55 -20.99
CA ASN A 275 23.78 -25.65 -22.03
C ASN A 275 23.60 -24.21 -21.52
N ASN A 276 24.64 -23.39 -21.67
CA ASN A 276 24.66 -21.98 -21.26
C ASN A 276 23.38 -21.26 -21.68
N SER A 277 22.46 -21.09 -20.73
CA SER A 277 21.27 -20.28 -20.87
C SER A 277 21.14 -19.52 -19.57
N SER A 278 21.26 -18.20 -19.67
CA SER A 278 21.05 -17.28 -18.58
C SER A 278 19.72 -17.61 -17.90
N VAL A 279 19.77 -17.81 -16.59
CA VAL A 279 18.61 -18.17 -15.78
C VAL A 279 17.80 -16.89 -15.52
N ASP A 280 16.47 -17.00 -15.52
CA ASP A 280 15.60 -15.91 -15.07
C ASP A 280 15.96 -15.55 -13.63
N THR A 281 16.50 -14.34 -13.42
CA THR A 281 16.71 -13.79 -12.09
C THR A 281 15.53 -12.89 -11.75
N THR A 282 14.93 -13.09 -10.56
CA THR A 282 13.85 -12.24 -10.06
C THR A 282 14.25 -10.77 -10.12
N TYR A 283 13.41 -9.96 -10.76
CA TYR A 283 13.63 -8.54 -10.97
C TYR A 283 12.25 -7.91 -11.11
N ILE A 284 11.75 -7.34 -10.02
CA ILE A 284 10.39 -6.81 -9.93
C ILE A 284 10.44 -5.31 -10.14
N GLU A 285 9.97 -4.86 -11.29
CA GLU A 285 9.98 -3.45 -11.66
C GLU A 285 8.70 -3.09 -12.40
N THR A 286 8.48 -1.79 -12.62
CA THR A 286 7.55 -1.33 -13.66
C THR A 286 8.32 -0.56 -14.71
N GLY A 287 7.84 -0.57 -15.95
CA GLY A 287 8.49 0.10 -17.06
C GLY A 287 7.50 0.69 -18.05
N GLU A 288 8.03 1.41 -19.02
CA GLU A 288 7.29 2.01 -20.12
C GLU A 288 8.02 1.71 -21.43
N VAL A 289 7.29 1.33 -22.48
CA VAL A 289 7.88 1.02 -23.78
C VAL A 289 8.39 2.30 -24.43
N ILE A 290 9.66 2.31 -24.82
CA ILE A 290 10.33 3.45 -25.47
C ILE A 290 11.07 3.03 -26.73
N ASN A 291 11.45 4.01 -27.56
CA ASN A 291 12.25 3.82 -28.78
C ASN A 291 11.62 2.86 -29.82
N VAL A 292 10.29 2.85 -29.92
CA VAL A 292 9.52 2.02 -30.87
C VAL A 292 8.69 2.93 -31.78
N GLN A 293 8.85 2.80 -33.10
CA GLN A 293 8.05 3.56 -34.09
C GLN A 293 6.80 2.80 -34.57
N SER A 294 6.83 1.47 -34.55
CA SER A 294 5.70 0.61 -34.94
C SER A 294 5.18 -0.21 -33.75
N PHE A 295 5.90 -1.26 -33.37
CA PHE A 295 5.56 -2.11 -32.22
C PHE A 295 6.78 -2.88 -31.69
N LEU A 296 6.75 -3.24 -30.41
CA LEU A 296 7.70 -4.12 -29.74
C LEU A 296 7.10 -5.52 -29.60
N ASN A 297 7.78 -6.54 -30.14
CA ASN A 297 7.32 -7.92 -30.01
C ASN A 297 7.60 -8.47 -28.60
N VAL A 298 6.56 -8.95 -27.93
CA VAL A 298 6.64 -9.81 -26.75
C VAL A 298 6.88 -11.24 -27.21
N ARG A 299 7.84 -11.96 -26.63
CA ARG A 299 8.31 -13.29 -27.08
C ARG A 299 8.14 -14.37 -26.02
N LYS A 300 8.09 -15.64 -26.44
CA LYS A 300 7.98 -16.80 -25.53
C LYS A 300 9.21 -17.02 -24.65
N GLY A 301 10.39 -16.58 -25.10
CA GLY A 301 11.65 -16.77 -24.40
C GLY A 301 12.61 -15.60 -24.61
N ALA A 302 13.69 -15.57 -23.81
CA ALA A 302 14.69 -14.51 -23.80
C ALA A 302 15.64 -14.60 -25.02
N GLY A 303 15.13 -14.29 -26.22
CA GLY A 303 15.89 -14.31 -27.46
C GLY A 303 15.05 -13.98 -28.69
N THR A 304 15.70 -13.53 -29.77
CA THR A 304 15.02 -13.19 -31.04
C THR A 304 14.60 -14.42 -31.84
N ASN A 305 15.16 -15.59 -31.53
CA ASN A 305 14.82 -16.90 -32.10
C ASN A 305 13.52 -17.51 -31.54
N TYR A 306 12.95 -16.94 -30.47
CA TYR A 306 11.67 -17.38 -29.92
C TYR A 306 10.49 -16.68 -30.62
N ASP A 307 9.38 -17.41 -30.75
CA ASP A 307 8.14 -16.90 -31.33
C ASP A 307 7.65 -15.62 -30.65
N SER A 308 7.08 -14.70 -31.43
CA SER A 308 6.32 -13.57 -30.90
C SER A 308 4.92 -14.01 -30.49
N ILE A 309 4.46 -13.54 -29.32
CA ILE A 309 3.17 -13.89 -28.69
C ILE A 309 2.31 -12.66 -28.39
N GLY A 310 2.81 -11.47 -28.72
CA GLY A 310 2.13 -10.22 -28.47
C GLY A 310 2.93 -9.03 -28.95
N GLN A 311 2.30 -7.86 -28.96
CA GLN A 311 2.90 -6.61 -29.38
C GLN A 311 2.57 -5.52 -28.35
N LEU A 312 3.54 -4.66 -28.09
CA LEU A 312 3.40 -3.44 -27.29
C LEU A 312 3.69 -2.22 -28.15
N HIS A 313 3.04 -1.11 -27.86
CA HIS A 313 3.23 0.17 -28.52
C HIS A 313 4.04 1.12 -27.65
N GLN A 314 4.60 2.17 -28.27
CA GLN A 314 5.29 3.25 -27.57
C GLN A 314 4.41 3.81 -26.44
N GLY A 315 4.97 3.93 -25.22
CA GLY A 315 4.26 4.42 -24.04
C GLY A 315 3.49 3.36 -23.25
N ASP A 316 3.40 2.12 -23.74
CA ASP A 316 2.72 1.04 -23.00
C ASP A 316 3.46 0.74 -21.68
N LYS A 317 2.68 0.66 -20.60
CA LYS A 317 3.21 0.35 -19.27
C LYS A 317 3.34 -1.15 -19.09
N VAL A 318 4.49 -1.58 -18.60
CA VAL A 318 4.78 -2.99 -18.33
C VAL A 318 5.09 -3.23 -16.86
N SER A 319 4.74 -4.41 -16.36
CA SER A 319 5.20 -4.90 -15.07
C SER A 319 6.21 -6.00 -15.31
N ILE A 320 7.42 -5.86 -14.78
CA ILE A 320 8.53 -6.79 -14.96
C ILE A 320 8.62 -7.68 -13.73
N VAL A 321 8.84 -8.96 -13.95
CA VAL A 321 8.90 -9.98 -12.90
C VAL A 321 10.22 -10.75 -12.86
N ALA A 322 11.00 -10.72 -13.94
CA ALA A 322 12.34 -11.29 -13.99
C ALA A 322 13.18 -10.64 -15.10
N LYS A 323 14.51 -10.83 -15.03
CA LYS A 323 15.45 -10.51 -16.12
C LYS A 323 16.22 -11.76 -16.52
N ASN A 324 16.51 -11.89 -17.81
CA ASN A 324 17.27 -12.99 -18.38
C ASN A 324 18.23 -12.41 -19.44
N GLY A 325 19.48 -12.16 -19.04
CA GLY A 325 20.43 -11.43 -19.88
C GLY A 325 19.92 -10.04 -20.24
N THR A 326 19.73 -9.78 -21.54
CA THR A 326 19.20 -8.50 -22.06
C THR A 326 17.67 -8.46 -22.22
N TRP A 327 16.95 -9.43 -21.65
CA TRP A 327 15.51 -9.52 -21.76
C TRP A 327 14.82 -9.32 -20.40
N TYR A 328 13.71 -8.57 -20.40
CA TYR A 328 12.78 -8.49 -19.28
C TYR A 328 11.63 -9.45 -19.49
N LYS A 329 11.34 -10.26 -18.47
CA LYS A 329 10.11 -11.03 -18.39
C LYS A 329 9.04 -10.14 -17.76
N ILE A 330 8.00 -9.84 -18.52
CA ILE A 330 6.89 -9.00 -18.09
C ILE A 330 5.68 -9.87 -17.72
N SER A 331 4.87 -9.42 -16.77
CA SER A 331 3.61 -10.04 -16.35
C SER A 331 2.36 -9.30 -16.82
N SER A 332 2.53 -8.05 -17.25
CA SER A 332 1.48 -7.17 -17.74
C SER A 332 2.07 -6.25 -18.82
N PRO A 333 1.33 -5.95 -19.91
CA PRO A 333 -0.03 -6.40 -20.20
C PRO A 333 -0.10 -7.83 -20.78
N ILE A 334 1.03 -8.37 -21.24
CA ILE A 334 1.15 -9.70 -21.83
C ILE A 334 2.29 -10.44 -21.12
N TYR A 335 2.05 -11.66 -20.65
CA TYR A 335 3.09 -12.45 -19.98
C TYR A 335 4.10 -12.96 -21.01
N GLY A 336 5.36 -12.53 -20.92
CA GLY A 336 6.38 -12.90 -21.91
C GLY A 336 7.66 -12.08 -21.80
N TYR A 337 8.54 -12.17 -22.80
CA TYR A 337 9.84 -11.50 -22.79
C TYR A 337 9.90 -10.34 -23.78
N VAL A 338 10.46 -9.22 -23.35
CA VAL A 338 10.73 -8.03 -24.17
C VAL A 338 12.19 -7.64 -24.02
N HIS A 339 12.81 -7.12 -25.09
CA HIS A 339 14.21 -6.71 -25.02
C HIS A 339 14.34 -5.41 -24.21
N LYS A 340 15.31 -5.36 -23.30
CA LYS A 340 15.46 -4.28 -22.32
C LYS A 340 15.57 -2.88 -22.94
N ASP A 341 16.20 -2.76 -24.11
CA ASP A 341 16.48 -1.47 -24.77
C ASP A 341 15.20 -0.72 -25.19
N PHE A 342 14.08 -1.43 -25.27
CA PHE A 342 12.77 -0.85 -25.59
C PHE A 342 11.90 -0.64 -24.37
N ILE A 343 12.42 -0.87 -23.16
CA ILE A 343 11.69 -0.66 -21.91
C ILE A 343 12.48 0.31 -21.05
N LYS A 344 11.91 1.50 -20.86
CA LYS A 344 12.36 2.43 -19.84
C LYS A 344 11.82 1.94 -18.51
N ILE A 345 12.68 1.39 -17.66
CA ILE A 345 12.29 1.10 -16.29
C ILE A 345 11.81 2.40 -15.65
N LYS A 346 10.59 2.37 -15.14
CA LYS A 346 10.02 3.43 -14.35
C LYS A 346 10.56 3.20 -12.95
N GLU A 347 11.75 3.74 -12.71
CA GLU A 347 12.56 3.43 -11.53
C GLU A 347 11.75 3.51 -10.23
N ILE A 348 11.65 2.34 -9.58
CA ILE A 348 11.77 2.24 -8.13
C ILE A 348 13.16 1.60 -7.94
N SER A 349 14.19 2.44 -7.78
CA SER A 349 15.58 2.02 -7.80
C SER A 349 15.91 0.93 -6.77
N ASN A 350 16.41 -0.24 -7.23
CA ASN A 350 17.34 -1.07 -6.47
C ASN A 350 18.50 -1.52 -7.40
N SER A 351 19.59 -0.76 -7.37
CA SER A 351 20.91 -1.12 -7.91
C SER A 351 21.82 -1.58 -6.78
N TYR A 352 22.46 -2.75 -6.94
CA TYR A 352 23.77 -2.97 -6.33
C TYR A 352 24.82 -2.26 -7.21
N GLU A 353 24.84 -0.94 -7.11
CA GLU A 353 26.00 -0.08 -7.31
C GLU A 353 25.79 1.12 -6.36
N ASP A 354 26.80 1.35 -5.52
CA ASP A 354 26.89 2.31 -4.41
C ASP A 354 25.96 2.13 -3.20
N LYS A 355 26.52 1.57 -2.12
CA LYS A 355 26.09 1.79 -0.72
C LYS A 355 26.19 3.30 -0.35
N LYS A 356 25.35 4.18 -0.91
CA LYS A 356 25.38 5.61 -0.54
C LYS A 356 24.04 6.34 -0.43
N SER A 357 22.90 5.80 -0.85
CA SER A 357 21.63 6.52 -0.72
C SER A 357 20.58 5.75 0.09
N PRO A 358 20.02 6.35 1.16
CA PRO A 358 19.05 5.70 2.05
C PRO A 358 17.71 5.38 1.36
N SER A 359 17.20 4.16 1.55
CA SER A 359 15.86 3.71 1.10
C SER A 359 14.89 3.51 2.27
N MET A 360 13.57 3.44 1.98
CA MET A 360 12.53 3.20 3.01
C MET A 360 12.60 1.76 3.51
N GLU A 361 12.84 0.81 2.62
CA GLU A 361 13.05 -0.59 2.97
C GLU A 361 14.25 -0.75 3.90
N GLY A 362 15.40 -0.17 3.54
CA GLY A 362 16.60 -0.20 4.39
C GLY A 362 16.40 0.53 5.72
N PHE A 363 15.57 1.59 5.75
CA PHE A 363 15.23 2.27 6.99
C PHE A 363 14.41 1.38 7.92
N ILE A 364 13.43 0.65 7.38
CA ILE A 364 12.62 -0.30 8.15
C ILE A 364 13.48 -1.45 8.66
N GLU A 365 14.43 -1.95 7.85
CA GLU A 365 15.40 -2.97 8.27
C GLU A 365 16.24 -2.48 9.45
N VAL A 366 16.84 -1.29 9.33
CA VAL A 366 17.62 -0.65 10.40
C VAL A 366 16.78 -0.46 11.67
N LEU A 367 15.54 0.04 11.56
CA LEU A 367 14.65 0.18 12.71
C LEU A 367 14.35 -1.15 13.38
N THR A 368 14.18 -2.22 12.59
CA THR A 368 13.88 -3.57 13.08
C THR A 368 15.06 -4.11 13.89
N GLU A 369 16.27 -3.99 13.35
CA GLU A 369 17.50 -4.44 14.02
C GLU A 369 17.77 -3.67 15.31
N LEU A 370 17.72 -2.32 15.25
CA LEU A 370 17.89 -1.47 16.43
C LEU A 370 16.87 -1.82 17.51
N TYR A 371 15.60 -2.00 17.13
CA TYR A 371 14.55 -2.36 18.08
C TYR A 371 14.81 -3.73 18.72
N ASN A 372 15.25 -4.73 17.96
CA ASN A 372 15.55 -6.07 18.49
C ASN A 372 16.73 -6.04 19.48
N ILE A 373 17.76 -5.22 19.23
CA ILE A 373 18.86 -5.00 20.17
C ILE A 373 18.33 -4.39 21.48
N VAL A 374 17.49 -3.36 21.38
CA VAL A 374 16.87 -2.72 22.55
C VAL A 374 15.97 -3.69 23.30
N GLU A 375 15.14 -4.45 22.60
CA GLU A 375 14.21 -5.42 23.19
C GLU A 375 14.92 -6.54 23.94
N SER A 376 16.00 -7.08 23.38
CA SER A 376 16.77 -8.15 24.03
C SER A 376 17.44 -7.71 25.33
N ASN A 377 17.85 -6.44 25.43
CA ASN A 377 18.54 -5.86 26.59
C ASN A 377 17.62 -5.19 27.61
N TYR A 378 16.49 -4.62 27.17
CA TYR A 378 15.53 -3.90 28.00
C TYR A 378 14.14 -4.55 27.96
N LYS A 379 14.07 -5.85 28.27
CA LYS A 379 12.84 -6.66 28.19
C LYS A 379 11.65 -6.08 28.98
N PHE A 380 11.92 -5.48 30.12
CA PHE A 380 10.90 -4.92 31.03
C PHE A 380 10.47 -3.49 30.69
N TYR A 381 11.12 -2.83 29.74
CA TYR A 381 10.74 -1.49 29.32
C TYR A 381 9.44 -1.57 28.51
N SER A 382 8.60 -0.55 28.64
CA SER A 382 7.41 -0.41 27.80
C SER A 382 7.81 -0.24 26.32
N ILE A 383 6.87 -0.54 25.41
CA ILE A 383 7.06 -0.35 23.97
C ILE A 383 7.49 1.09 23.68
N LYS A 384 6.91 2.06 24.39
CA LYS A 384 7.27 3.48 24.28
C LYS A 384 8.72 3.72 24.63
N GLU A 385 9.18 3.27 25.80
CA GLU A 385 10.56 3.49 26.24
C GLU A 385 11.56 2.80 25.29
N LYS A 386 11.24 1.61 24.77
CA LYS A 386 12.06 0.94 23.75
C LYS A 386 12.15 1.75 22.46
N ASN A 387 11.02 2.23 21.96
CA ASN A 387 10.95 3.10 20.77
C ASN A 387 11.73 4.39 20.97
N GLU A 388 11.62 5.01 22.15
CA GLU A 388 12.34 6.24 22.47
C GLU A 388 13.85 6.02 22.44
N ILE A 389 14.37 4.86 22.87
CA ILE A 389 15.81 4.53 22.78
C ILE A 389 16.27 4.41 21.32
N VAL A 390 15.47 3.76 20.45
CA VAL A 390 15.80 3.66 19.01
C VAL A 390 15.84 5.05 18.37
N LEU A 391 14.82 5.87 18.63
CA LEU A 391 14.77 7.25 18.12
C LEU A 391 15.92 8.10 18.67
N ASP A 392 16.33 7.87 19.93
CA ASP A 392 17.45 8.56 20.56
C ASP A 392 18.76 8.32 19.79
N TYR A 393 18.96 7.10 19.29
CA TYR A 393 20.08 6.76 18.44
C TYR A 393 20.00 7.39 17.04
N LEU A 394 18.82 7.36 16.41
CA LEU A 394 18.64 7.90 15.05
C LEU A 394 18.91 9.41 14.95
N ARG A 395 18.61 10.16 16.01
CA ARG A 395 18.83 11.62 16.06
C ARG A 395 20.25 12.05 16.43
N LYS A 396 21.20 11.12 16.61
CA LYS A 396 22.49 11.41 17.26
C LYS A 396 23.35 12.47 16.55
N GLU A 397 23.34 12.53 15.21
CA GLU A 397 24.15 13.53 14.48
C GLU A 397 23.50 14.91 14.45
N GLU A 398 22.17 15.00 14.39
CA GLU A 398 21.43 16.27 14.53
C GLU A 398 21.76 16.95 15.86
N TYR A 399 22.00 16.14 16.89
CA TYR A 399 22.46 16.61 18.18
C TYR A 399 23.94 17.02 18.18
N SER A 400 24.82 16.28 17.50
CA SER A 400 26.25 16.60 17.37
C SER A 400 26.50 17.91 16.62
N LYS A 401 25.74 18.24 15.56
CA LYS A 401 25.86 19.52 14.84
C LYS A 401 25.54 20.75 15.71
N ARG A 402 24.72 20.57 16.75
CA ARG A 402 24.24 21.65 17.63
C ARG A 402 24.99 21.72 18.97
N LYS A 403 26.00 20.86 19.18
CA LYS A 403 26.84 20.86 20.40
C LYS A 403 27.79 22.06 20.52
N ASP A 404 28.02 22.80 19.44
CA ASP A 404 28.86 24.01 19.48
C ASP A 404 28.06 25.22 20.01
N GLY A 405 28.27 25.56 21.29
CA GLY A 405 27.72 26.75 21.95
C GLY A 405 26.49 26.51 22.85
N LEU A 406 25.77 27.58 23.21
CA LEU A 406 24.59 27.56 24.10
C LEU A 406 23.47 26.59 23.65
N ASN A 407 23.46 26.21 22.36
CA ASN A 407 22.52 25.25 21.80
C ASN A 407 22.74 23.82 22.34
N GLY A 408 23.99 23.39 22.57
CA GLY A 408 24.29 22.02 22.99
C GLY A 408 23.70 21.68 24.36
N GLN A 409 23.82 22.62 25.31
CA GLN A 409 23.31 22.46 26.68
C GLN A 409 21.77 22.47 26.74
N ALA A 410 21.12 23.29 25.90
CA ALA A 410 19.67 23.30 25.81
C ALA A 410 19.13 21.96 25.27
N TRP A 411 19.75 21.42 24.23
CA TRP A 411 19.36 20.13 23.65
C TRP A 411 19.68 18.95 24.58
N GLU A 412 20.82 18.98 25.26
CA GLU A 412 21.18 18.03 26.32
C GLU A 412 20.08 17.96 27.37
N ALA A 413 19.63 19.12 27.81
CA ALA A 413 18.65 19.22 28.86
C ALA A 413 17.23 18.84 28.38
N LEU A 414 16.89 19.04 27.10
CA LEU A 414 15.62 18.62 26.51
C LEU A 414 15.50 17.10 26.39
N PHE A 415 16.57 16.42 25.97
CA PHE A 415 16.52 15.00 25.62
C PHE A 415 17.18 14.05 26.63
N SER A 416 17.70 14.55 27.75
CA SER A 416 18.23 13.71 28.83
C SER A 416 17.11 12.93 29.57
N PRO A 417 17.37 11.68 30.03
CA PRO A 417 18.57 10.89 29.76
C PRO A 417 18.60 10.35 28.33
N SER A 418 19.78 10.40 27.71
CA SER A 418 20.06 9.83 26.39
C SER A 418 20.65 8.43 26.55
N LYS A 419 20.33 7.51 25.63
CA LYS A 419 20.87 6.15 25.58
C LYS A 419 21.56 5.81 24.25
N TYR A 420 21.77 6.79 23.37
CA TYR A 420 22.40 6.56 22.07
C TYR A 420 23.80 5.93 22.19
N GLU A 421 24.65 6.39 23.11
CA GLU A 421 26.01 5.87 23.34
C GLU A 421 25.99 4.40 23.79
N TRP A 422 25.04 4.06 24.67
CA TRP A 422 24.85 2.68 25.10
C TRP A 422 24.44 1.78 23.93
N LEU A 423 23.45 2.20 23.13
CA LEU A 423 22.97 1.41 22.00
C LEU A 423 24.06 1.29 20.92
N GLU A 424 24.83 2.36 20.68
CA GLU A 424 26.00 2.32 19.81
C GLU A 424 27.03 1.30 20.28
N GLY A 425 27.31 1.25 21.59
CA GLY A 425 28.17 0.24 22.18
C GLY A 425 27.66 -1.19 22.02
N GLU A 426 26.35 -1.44 22.10
CA GLU A 426 25.77 -2.77 21.87
C GLU A 426 25.80 -3.18 20.39
N ILE A 427 25.52 -2.25 19.47
CA ILE A 427 25.64 -2.47 18.02
C ILE A 427 27.05 -2.95 17.66
N MET A 428 28.08 -2.29 18.23
CA MET A 428 29.48 -2.64 17.99
C MET A 428 29.88 -4.04 18.46
N LYS A 429 29.08 -4.70 19.30
CA LYS A 429 29.32 -6.09 19.72
C LYS A 429 28.69 -7.13 18.80
N VAL A 430 27.68 -6.75 18.02
CA VAL A 430 26.86 -7.66 17.21
C VAL A 430 27.46 -7.85 15.81
N ASP A 431 27.89 -6.76 15.16
CA ASP A 431 28.56 -6.83 13.86
C ASP A 431 29.30 -5.50 13.57
N SER A 432 30.58 -5.55 13.23
CA SER A 432 31.35 -4.36 12.86
C SER A 432 31.00 -3.81 11.47
N ASP A 433 30.44 -4.64 10.59
CA ASP A 433 30.17 -4.32 9.18
C ASP A 433 28.79 -3.64 8.99
N LEU A 434 27.87 -3.82 9.95
CA LEU A 434 26.57 -3.11 10.00
C LEU A 434 26.71 -1.62 10.36
N LYS A 435 27.89 -1.20 10.85
CA LYS A 435 28.16 0.19 11.27
C LYS A 435 27.92 1.22 10.16
N GLU A 436 28.19 0.86 8.91
CA GLU A 436 28.02 1.79 7.78
C GLU A 436 26.56 1.94 7.35
N ASP A 437 25.77 0.89 7.54
CA ASP A 437 24.35 0.88 7.17
C ASP A 437 23.53 1.73 8.17
N TYR A 438 23.83 1.67 9.48
CA TYR A 438 23.20 2.53 10.48
C TYR A 438 23.60 4.01 10.35
N LYS A 439 24.87 4.30 10.07
CA LYS A 439 25.36 5.68 9.87
C LYS A 439 24.63 6.40 8.75
N THR A 440 24.23 5.66 7.72
CA THR A 440 23.49 6.21 6.58
C THR A 440 22.17 6.85 7.05
N TYR A 441 21.51 6.29 8.06
CA TYR A 441 20.23 6.81 8.58
C TYR A 441 20.38 7.77 9.77
N THR A 442 21.57 7.89 10.34
CA THR A 442 21.87 8.92 11.33
C THR A 442 22.45 10.18 10.70
N ASN A 443 22.88 10.15 9.43
CA ASN A 443 23.46 11.30 8.74
C ASN A 443 22.36 12.31 8.32
N ASN A 444 22.51 13.57 8.72
CA ASN A 444 21.53 14.63 8.41
C ASN A 444 21.45 14.99 6.92
N ASP A 445 22.46 14.65 6.14
CA ASP A 445 22.49 14.96 4.71
C ASP A 445 21.75 13.88 3.88
N ASN A 446 21.38 12.78 4.54
CA ASN A 446 20.73 11.63 3.94
C ASN A 446 19.19 11.70 4.08
N ARG A 447 18.49 11.48 2.96
CA ARG A 447 17.05 11.70 2.83
C ARG A 447 16.37 10.50 2.17
N ILE A 448 15.32 9.96 2.79
CA ILE A 448 14.61 8.78 2.26
C ILE A 448 13.44 9.20 1.35
N GLY A 449 13.40 8.60 0.16
CA GLY A 449 12.25 8.67 -0.74
C GLY A 449 11.98 10.06 -1.34
N LYS A 450 10.88 10.19 -2.08
CA LYS A 450 10.56 11.39 -2.88
C LYS A 450 10.26 12.65 -2.03
N ALA A 451 9.70 12.49 -0.83
CA ALA A 451 9.51 13.61 0.10
C ALA A 451 10.74 13.90 0.97
N LYS A 452 11.88 13.24 0.67
CA LYS A 452 13.16 13.51 1.29
C LYS A 452 13.17 13.43 2.81
N ILE A 453 12.59 12.37 3.40
CA ILE A 453 12.47 12.22 4.85
C ILE A 453 13.85 12.33 5.51
N GLU A 454 14.02 13.31 6.38
CA GLU A 454 15.21 13.51 7.19
C GLU A 454 15.09 12.73 8.50
N VAL A 455 15.67 11.53 8.53
CA VAL A 455 15.54 10.62 9.69
C VAL A 455 16.00 11.25 11.00
N PRO A 456 17.15 11.95 11.07
CA PRO A 456 17.60 12.57 12.31
C PRO A 456 16.61 13.64 12.83
N HIS A 457 16.08 14.48 11.92
CA HIS A 457 15.06 15.48 12.24
C HIS A 457 13.76 14.83 12.70
N LEU A 458 13.21 13.89 11.92
CA LEU A 458 12.00 13.13 12.27
C LEU A 458 12.12 12.50 13.67
N ALA A 459 13.27 11.90 13.99
CA ALA A 459 13.52 11.28 15.27
C ALA A 459 13.60 12.30 16.41
N ALA A 460 14.31 13.42 16.21
CA ALA A 460 14.40 14.51 17.18
C ALA A 460 13.03 15.12 17.48
N THR A 461 12.26 15.46 16.44
CA THR A 461 10.92 16.04 16.56
C THR A 461 9.95 15.06 17.22
N THR A 462 10.00 13.77 16.85
CA THR A 462 9.17 12.73 17.48
C THR A 462 9.41 12.65 18.99
N LEU A 463 10.68 12.68 19.40
CA LEU A 463 11.06 12.69 20.82
C LEU A 463 10.66 13.98 21.52
N GLY A 464 10.76 15.13 20.86
CA GLY A 464 10.32 16.42 21.39
C GLY A 464 8.81 16.43 21.69
N TYR A 465 8.01 15.80 20.82
CA TYR A 465 6.59 15.58 21.07
C TYR A 465 6.29 14.48 22.08
N SER A 466 7.16 13.47 22.29
CA SER A 466 6.84 12.28 23.11
C SER A 466 7.34 12.34 24.55
N LYS A 467 8.53 12.92 24.78
CA LYS A 467 9.22 12.87 26.09
C LYS A 467 8.51 13.75 27.11
N ASN A 468 8.35 13.22 28.31
CA ASN A 468 7.81 13.95 29.47
C ASN A 468 8.95 14.45 30.37
N ASN A 469 9.90 15.20 29.81
CA ASN A 469 10.98 15.80 30.60
C ASN A 469 10.49 17.11 31.25
N LEU A 470 10.97 17.44 32.46
CA LEU A 470 10.50 18.59 33.24
C LEU A 470 10.70 19.92 32.47
N GLN A 471 11.78 20.05 31.71
CA GLN A 471 12.01 21.23 30.86
C GLN A 471 11.06 21.29 29.67
N LEU A 472 10.81 20.15 29.01
CA LEU A 472 9.80 20.01 27.95
C LEU A 472 8.37 20.22 28.47
N SER A 473 8.10 19.98 29.75
CA SER A 473 6.77 20.24 30.32
C SER A 473 6.45 21.74 30.43
N ILE A 474 7.48 22.58 30.45
CA ILE A 474 7.37 24.04 30.52
C ILE A 474 7.27 24.64 29.11
N LEU A 475 7.89 24.01 28.10
CA LEU A 475 7.85 24.44 26.71
C LEU A 475 6.71 23.79 25.92
N PRO A 476 5.98 24.53 25.06
CA PRO A 476 4.98 23.92 24.19
C PRO A 476 5.62 22.90 23.23
N ARG A 477 5.07 21.68 23.17
CA ARG A 477 5.63 20.57 22.36
C ARG A 477 5.79 20.93 20.88
N TYR A 478 4.92 21.77 20.34
CA TYR A 478 4.93 22.16 18.93
C TYR A 478 6.20 22.93 18.51
N TRP A 479 6.92 23.50 19.47
CA TRP A 479 8.20 24.17 19.22
C TRP A 479 9.31 23.25 18.76
N THR A 480 9.24 21.98 19.17
CA THR A 480 10.25 20.97 18.80
C THR A 480 10.05 20.42 17.39
N GLY A 481 8.99 20.82 16.69
CA GLY A 481 8.79 20.60 15.27
C GLY A 481 8.38 21.91 14.59
N TRP A 482 7.28 21.88 13.84
CA TRP A 482 6.86 22.99 12.97
C TRP A 482 6.82 24.39 13.59
N GLY A 483 6.66 24.51 14.91
CA GLY A 483 6.70 25.79 15.61
C GLY A 483 8.07 26.47 15.62
N GLY A 484 9.14 25.68 15.76
CA GLY A 484 10.50 26.16 15.69
C GLY A 484 10.85 26.62 14.29
N ASP A 485 10.52 25.81 13.28
CA ASP A 485 10.83 26.08 11.88
C ASP A 485 10.02 27.26 11.33
N PHE A 486 8.79 27.44 11.81
CA PHE A 486 8.03 28.66 11.56
C PHE A 486 8.75 29.90 12.11
N ALA A 487 9.27 29.84 13.33
CA ALA A 487 9.95 30.96 13.97
C ALA A 487 11.26 31.31 13.25
N THR A 488 12.04 30.32 12.82
CA THR A 488 13.24 30.54 12.00
C THR A 488 12.90 31.12 10.63
N LEU A 489 11.81 30.67 10.00
CA LEU A 489 11.34 31.22 8.73
C LEU A 489 10.90 32.69 8.86
N VAL A 490 10.24 33.06 9.97
CA VAL A 490 9.93 34.47 10.27
C VAL A 490 11.22 35.30 10.37
N GLY A 491 12.25 34.80 11.07
CA GLY A 491 13.56 35.48 11.14
C GLY A 491 14.23 35.61 9.77
N GLU A 492 14.20 34.55 8.97
CA GLU A 492 14.76 34.55 7.61
C GLU A 492 14.02 35.55 6.70
N LEU A 493 12.70 35.67 6.83
CA LEU A 493 11.89 36.63 6.10
C LEU A 493 12.23 38.08 6.50
N ILE A 494 12.38 38.34 7.80
CA ILE A 494 12.83 39.65 8.33
C ILE A 494 14.20 40.03 7.73
N ASN A 495 15.12 39.07 7.62
CA ASN A 495 16.44 39.30 7.04
C ASN A 495 16.38 39.70 5.55
N LYS A 496 15.29 39.41 4.83
CA LYS A 496 15.10 39.88 3.45
C LYS A 496 14.76 41.37 3.36
N ARG A 497 14.46 42.04 4.48
CA ARG A 497 14.18 43.48 4.59
C ARG A 497 13.05 43.97 3.68
N LEU A 498 12.06 43.11 3.43
CA LEU A 498 10.86 43.46 2.68
C LEU A 498 9.90 44.25 3.58
N THR A 499 9.21 45.23 3.01
CA THR A 499 8.35 46.16 3.77
C THR A 499 6.89 46.14 3.36
N ASP A 500 6.57 45.62 2.17
CA ASP A 500 5.20 45.49 1.70
C ASP A 500 4.63 44.09 1.96
N GLU A 501 3.33 44.02 2.27
CA GLU A 501 2.66 42.78 2.71
C GLU A 501 2.61 41.71 1.60
N ASN A 502 2.46 42.10 0.34
CA ASN A 502 2.40 41.17 -0.78
C ASN A 502 3.78 40.55 -1.04
N GLY A 503 4.84 41.35 -1.04
CA GLY A 503 6.22 40.88 -1.18
C GLY A 503 6.63 39.96 -0.03
N LEU A 504 6.21 40.27 1.21
CA LEU A 504 6.42 39.38 2.36
C LEU A 504 5.72 38.04 2.18
N TYR A 505 4.45 38.03 1.73
CA TYR A 505 3.69 36.80 1.50
C TYR A 505 4.27 35.96 0.35
N GLU A 506 4.60 36.58 -0.79
CA GLU A 506 5.22 35.89 -1.93
C GLU A 506 6.56 35.28 -1.54
N LYS A 507 7.38 36.02 -0.79
CA LYS A 507 8.66 35.51 -0.28
C LYS A 507 8.47 34.40 0.75
N ALA A 508 7.48 34.50 1.63
CA ALA A 508 7.13 33.44 2.57
C ALA A 508 6.71 32.16 1.84
N MET A 509 5.93 32.26 0.77
CA MET A 509 5.54 31.12 -0.07
C MET A 509 6.73 30.49 -0.82
N GLU A 510 7.69 31.31 -1.27
CA GLU A 510 8.91 30.83 -1.92
C GLU A 510 9.81 30.06 -0.94
N LEU A 511 10.00 30.61 0.26
CA LEU A 511 10.87 30.04 1.28
C LEU A 511 10.21 28.80 1.93
N LEU A 512 8.91 28.83 2.20
CA LEU A 512 8.20 27.72 2.84
C LEU A 512 8.10 26.50 1.92
N GLY A 513 8.86 25.45 2.23
CA GLY A 513 9.01 24.30 1.34
C GLY A 513 10.21 24.38 0.40
N GLY A 514 10.80 25.56 0.26
CA GLY A 514 11.95 25.84 -0.59
C GLY A 514 13.28 25.57 0.11
N ASN A 515 14.33 26.23 -0.37
CA ASN A 515 15.64 26.21 0.26
C ASN A 515 15.69 27.24 1.41
N SER A 516 15.11 26.89 2.55
CA SER A 516 14.99 27.74 3.73
C SER A 516 15.16 26.92 5.00
N THR A 517 15.06 27.61 6.14
CA THR A 517 14.97 26.96 7.47
C THR A 517 13.66 26.19 7.72
N PHE A 518 12.68 26.26 6.81
CA PHE A 518 11.45 25.47 6.88
C PHE A 518 11.17 24.83 5.51
N SER A 519 12.00 23.84 5.17
CA SER A 519 11.97 23.16 3.88
C SER A 519 10.78 22.21 3.75
N ASP A 520 10.56 21.65 2.54
CA ASP A 520 9.48 20.67 2.34
C ASP A 520 9.70 19.43 3.20
N SER A 521 10.96 19.03 3.36
CA SER A 521 11.33 17.89 4.19
C SER A 521 11.02 18.13 5.66
N ASP A 522 11.35 19.30 6.21
CA ASP A 522 11.05 19.65 7.60
C ASP A 522 9.54 19.67 7.80
N PHE A 523 8.83 20.33 6.88
CA PHE A 523 7.36 20.38 6.88
C PHE A 523 6.72 19.00 6.94
N TYR A 524 7.14 18.05 6.09
CA TYR A 524 6.58 16.69 6.14
C TYR A 524 7.04 15.91 7.37
N SER A 525 8.30 16.03 7.77
CA SER A 525 8.86 15.31 8.93
C SER A 525 8.20 15.74 10.24
N ASP A 526 7.89 17.02 10.40
CA ASP A 526 7.19 17.53 11.58
C ASP A 526 5.76 17.01 11.69
N ILE A 527 5.06 16.89 10.56
CA ILE A 527 3.71 16.34 10.52
C ILE A 527 3.73 14.86 10.86
N ASP A 528 4.70 14.13 10.29
CA ASP A 528 4.89 12.71 10.52
C ASP A 528 5.25 12.43 11.98
N ALA A 529 6.11 13.26 12.58
CA ALA A 529 6.50 13.16 13.98
C ALA A 529 5.31 13.29 14.95
N ILE A 530 4.30 14.12 14.63
CA ILE A 530 3.07 14.22 15.43
C ILE A 530 2.34 12.88 15.50
N TYR A 531 2.31 12.13 14.39
CA TYR A 531 1.72 10.79 14.38
C TYR A 531 2.56 9.83 15.23
N PHE A 532 3.86 9.74 14.99
CA PHE A 532 4.70 8.79 15.71
C PHE A 532 4.68 9.04 17.21
N ALA A 533 4.80 10.29 17.65
CA ALA A 533 4.78 10.66 19.06
C ALA A 533 3.49 10.21 19.78
N LYS A 534 2.34 10.28 19.09
CA LYS A 534 1.04 9.82 19.64
C LYS A 534 0.92 8.30 19.72
N ASN A 535 1.70 7.57 18.93
CA ASN A 535 1.56 6.12 18.75
C ASN A 535 2.75 5.30 19.28
N LEU A 536 3.78 5.94 19.85
CA LEU A 536 5.00 5.24 20.33
C LEU A 536 4.71 4.13 21.36
N ASN A 537 3.58 4.15 22.05
CA ASN A 537 3.20 3.11 23.01
C ASN A 537 2.37 1.96 22.40
N THR A 538 2.00 2.04 21.12
CA THR A 538 1.04 1.12 20.47
C THR A 538 1.69 -0.04 19.73
N ALA A 539 2.87 0.17 19.13
CA ALA A 539 3.61 -0.84 18.40
C ALA A 539 5.11 -0.47 18.33
N PRO A 540 6.00 -1.43 18.03
CA PRO A 540 7.40 -1.13 17.72
C PRO A 540 7.54 -0.10 16.60
N ILE A 541 8.58 0.75 16.68
CA ILE A 541 8.76 1.90 15.78
C ILE A 541 8.88 1.47 14.31
N TYR A 542 9.47 0.31 14.01
CA TYR A 542 9.55 -0.22 12.65
C TYR A 542 8.17 -0.56 12.07
N GLU A 543 7.25 -1.10 12.88
CA GLU A 543 5.88 -1.39 12.45
C GLU A 543 5.07 -0.11 12.27
N LEU A 544 5.27 0.87 13.15
CA LEU A 544 4.65 2.19 13.02
C LEU A 544 5.09 2.87 11.72
N VAL A 545 6.40 2.90 11.44
CA VAL A 545 6.96 3.48 10.20
C VAL A 545 6.43 2.73 8.98
N LYS A 546 6.49 1.40 8.97
CA LYS A 546 5.97 0.56 7.87
C LYS A 546 4.48 0.83 7.60
N SER A 547 3.66 0.83 8.64
CA SER A 547 2.22 1.04 8.52
C SER A 547 1.90 2.46 8.09
N TYR A 548 2.57 3.45 8.68
CA TYR A 548 2.35 4.85 8.41
C TYR A 548 2.69 5.18 6.95
N TYR A 549 3.93 4.93 6.52
CA TYR A 549 4.39 5.26 5.18
C TYR A 549 3.69 4.48 4.06
N SER A 550 2.97 3.39 4.38
CA SER A 550 2.13 2.65 3.42
C SER A 550 0.76 3.29 3.11
N GLY A 551 0.29 4.29 3.88
CA GLY A 551 -1.08 4.84 3.77
C GLY A 551 -1.20 6.35 3.95
N LEU A 552 -0.12 7.09 3.67
CA LEU A 552 0.19 8.38 4.30
C LEU A 552 -0.67 9.60 3.91
N GLU A 553 -1.41 9.49 2.83
CA GLU A 553 -1.86 10.66 2.10
C GLU A 553 -3.17 11.26 2.66
N TYR A 554 -3.96 10.49 3.42
CA TYR A 554 -5.25 10.95 3.94
C TYR A 554 -5.19 11.55 5.36
N LYS A 555 -4.07 11.42 6.10
CA LYS A 555 -3.99 11.80 7.54
C LYS A 555 -3.14 13.03 7.84
N ARG A 556 -2.19 13.44 7.00
CA ARG A 556 -1.25 14.55 7.29
C ARG A 556 -1.94 15.89 7.52
N LYS A 557 -2.91 16.25 6.68
CA LYS A 557 -3.71 17.49 6.83
C LYS A 557 -4.46 17.52 8.16
N GLU A 558 -5.07 16.41 8.55
CA GLU A 558 -5.76 16.29 9.83
C GLU A 558 -4.78 16.39 11.02
N LEU A 559 -3.61 15.72 10.93
CA LEU A 559 -2.58 15.74 11.97
C LEU A 559 -2.09 17.15 12.28
N ILE A 560 -1.77 17.93 11.24
CA ILE A 560 -1.27 19.30 11.42
C ILE A 560 -2.38 20.26 11.90
N ILE A 561 -3.60 20.17 11.36
CA ILE A 561 -4.73 21.00 11.80
C ILE A 561 -5.06 20.73 13.28
N ASN A 562 -5.01 19.46 13.70
CA ASN A 562 -5.21 19.09 15.10
C ASN A 562 -4.05 19.53 15.99
N SER A 563 -2.81 19.51 15.47
CA SER A 563 -1.64 20.02 16.18
C SER A 563 -1.71 21.53 16.37
N ILE A 564 -2.18 22.29 15.38
CA ILE A 564 -2.41 23.75 15.49
C ILE A 564 -3.44 24.04 16.60
N GLY A 565 -4.58 23.35 16.60
CA GLY A 565 -5.60 23.52 17.63
C GLY A 565 -6.29 24.89 17.55
N GLY A 566 -6.74 25.44 18.67
CA GLY A 566 -7.44 26.74 18.71
C GLY A 566 -8.93 26.64 18.37
N ASN A 567 -9.61 27.79 18.31
CA ASN A 567 -11.04 27.86 18.02
C ASN A 567 -11.31 27.57 16.54
N LEU A 568 -12.00 26.46 16.24
CA LEU A 568 -12.30 26.02 14.87
C LEU A 568 -13.23 26.97 14.09
N LYS A 569 -13.83 27.98 14.75
CA LYS A 569 -14.59 29.05 14.08
C LYS A 569 -13.71 30.10 13.41
N ASN A 570 -12.45 30.23 13.84
CA ASN A 570 -11.49 31.16 13.24
C ASN A 570 -10.85 30.50 12.01
N SER A 571 -10.35 31.31 11.08
CA SER A 571 -9.64 30.79 9.91
C SER A 571 -8.38 30.02 10.33
N LEU A 572 -7.87 29.14 9.46
CA LEU A 572 -6.64 28.40 9.76
C LEU A 572 -5.45 29.36 9.96
N GLU A 573 -5.38 30.41 9.14
CA GLU A 573 -4.40 31.50 9.27
C GLU A 573 -4.49 32.17 10.64
N ASP A 574 -5.68 32.59 11.08
CA ASP A 574 -5.87 33.24 12.38
C ASP A 574 -5.46 32.33 13.54
N ARG A 575 -5.76 31.02 13.43
CA ARG A 575 -5.38 30.03 14.44
C ARG A 575 -3.87 29.83 14.50
N ILE A 576 -3.19 29.89 13.35
CA ILE A 576 -1.72 29.84 13.28
C ILE A 576 -1.14 31.12 13.89
N LYS A 577 -1.63 32.30 13.47
CA LYS A 577 -1.18 33.60 13.99
C LYS A 577 -1.37 33.70 15.51
N ASP A 578 -2.55 33.35 16.02
CA ASP A 578 -2.84 33.33 17.47
C ASP A 578 -1.91 32.38 18.24
N LYS A 579 -1.52 31.26 17.63
CA LYS A 579 -0.57 30.32 18.22
C LYS A 579 0.83 30.92 18.42
N PHE A 580 1.24 31.86 17.57
CA PHE A 580 2.53 32.54 17.67
C PHE A 580 2.49 33.90 18.34
N GLU A 581 1.37 34.61 18.36
CA GLU A 581 1.27 35.93 19.00
C GLU A 581 0.60 35.88 20.37
N GLY A 582 -0.24 34.87 20.60
CA GLY A 582 -0.97 34.66 21.83
C GLY A 582 -0.10 34.20 22.99
N ARG A 583 -0.76 33.76 24.08
CA ARG A 583 -0.12 33.43 25.37
C ARG A 583 0.94 32.31 25.30
N GLU A 584 0.82 31.42 24.32
CA GLU A 584 1.72 30.28 24.11
C GLU A 584 2.83 30.58 23.08
N GLY A 585 2.79 31.77 22.47
CA GLY A 585 3.73 32.23 21.46
C GLY A 585 4.71 33.28 21.98
N ILE A 586 4.90 34.35 21.22
CA ILE A 586 5.81 35.48 21.44
C ILE A 586 5.29 36.45 22.51
N GLY A 587 3.97 36.44 22.75
CA GLY A 587 3.27 37.20 23.78
C GLY A 587 3.28 38.72 23.58
N TYR A 588 2.10 39.34 23.57
CA TYR A 588 1.95 40.74 23.93
C TYR A 588 1.71 40.84 25.46
N SER A 589 2.45 41.74 26.11
CA SER A 589 2.31 42.22 27.50
C SER A 589 3.19 41.58 28.59
N TYR A 590 3.92 42.49 29.23
CA TYR A 590 4.83 42.40 30.37
C TYR A 590 4.19 41.95 31.70
N ASP A 591 2.93 41.49 31.72
CA ASP A 591 2.13 41.31 32.94
C ASP A 591 1.67 39.87 33.23
N SER A 592 2.31 38.88 32.62
CA SER A 592 2.03 37.46 32.91
C SER A 592 3.28 36.78 33.45
N GLY A 593 3.10 35.90 34.46
CA GLY A 593 4.19 35.38 35.30
C GLY A 593 5.38 34.71 34.58
N LEU A 594 6.33 34.19 35.34
CA LEU A 594 7.63 33.71 34.85
C LEU A 594 7.57 32.75 33.64
N ILE A 595 6.53 31.92 33.55
CA ILE A 595 6.39 30.85 32.55
C ILE A 595 6.07 31.39 31.15
N PRO A 596 5.02 32.22 30.93
CA PRO A 596 4.79 32.90 29.65
C PRO A 596 5.98 33.69 29.11
N ILE A 597 6.76 34.35 29.99
CA ILE A 597 7.95 35.11 29.60
C ILE A 597 9.04 34.18 29.02
N LEU A 598 9.30 33.06 29.68
CA LEU A 598 10.24 32.04 29.20
C LEU A 598 9.78 31.43 27.86
N ARG A 599 8.46 31.31 27.66
CA ARG A 599 7.87 30.87 26.39
C ARG A 599 8.04 31.90 25.27
N GLY A 600 7.75 33.18 25.51
CA GLY A 600 7.99 34.23 24.51
C GLY A 600 9.47 34.34 24.10
N PHE A 601 10.38 34.15 25.07
CA PHE A 601 11.82 34.26 24.84
C PHE A 601 12.37 33.19 23.88
N GLY A 602 11.88 31.94 23.97
CA GLY A 602 12.35 30.84 23.13
C GLY A 602 12.08 31.02 21.64
N LEU A 603 10.84 31.40 21.27
CA LEU A 603 10.51 31.68 19.86
C LEU A 603 11.23 32.92 19.33
N ARG A 604 11.32 33.98 20.14
CA ARG A 604 12.09 35.19 19.79
C ARG A 604 13.58 34.87 19.58
N HIS A 605 14.14 33.94 20.34
CA HIS A 605 15.52 33.49 20.15
C HIS A 605 15.73 32.87 18.75
N PHE A 606 14.84 31.97 18.32
CA PHE A 606 14.90 31.38 16.96
C PHE A 606 14.75 32.44 15.86
N ILE A 607 13.81 33.38 16.03
CA ILE A 607 13.64 34.50 15.10
C ILE A 607 14.91 35.35 15.02
N ASN A 608 15.46 35.76 16.17
CA ASN A 608 16.66 36.61 16.22
C ASN A 608 17.88 35.94 15.59
N LYS A 609 18.01 34.63 15.76
CA LYS A 609 19.09 33.85 15.17
C LYS A 609 19.09 33.97 13.65
N GLU A 610 17.95 33.77 13.01
CA GLU A 610 17.84 33.79 11.54
C GLU A 610 17.64 35.19 10.95
N ALA A 611 17.18 36.15 11.77
CA ALA A 611 17.23 37.58 11.44
C ALA A 611 18.67 38.10 11.28
N ASN A 612 19.67 37.35 11.76
CA ASN A 612 21.11 37.58 11.54
C ASN A 612 21.55 39.02 11.86
N GLY A 613 21.12 39.54 13.01
CA GLY A 613 21.49 40.87 13.50
C GLY A 613 20.74 42.03 12.84
N VAL A 614 19.75 41.77 11.99
CA VAL A 614 18.84 42.82 11.49
C VAL A 614 17.96 43.30 12.63
N GLU A 615 18.01 44.59 12.95
CA GLU A 615 17.04 45.21 13.85
C GLU A 615 15.68 45.34 13.16
N TYR A 616 14.61 44.98 13.86
CA TYR A 616 13.25 45.02 13.33
C TYR A 616 12.26 45.56 14.36
N SER A 617 11.27 46.30 13.87
CA SER A 617 10.22 46.86 14.73
C SER A 617 9.18 45.79 15.10
N PRO A 618 8.36 46.02 16.14
CA PRO A 618 7.22 45.15 16.43
C PRO A 618 6.27 44.97 15.24
N GLN A 619 6.06 46.04 14.44
CA GLN A 619 5.24 45.97 13.23
C GLN A 619 5.87 45.08 12.16
N THR A 620 7.19 45.16 11.97
CA THR A 620 7.92 44.29 11.04
C THR A 620 7.78 42.82 11.43
N LEU A 621 7.85 42.53 12.73
CA LEU A 621 7.65 41.19 13.27
C LEU A 621 6.21 40.69 13.03
N GLU A 622 5.20 41.51 13.35
CA GLU A 622 3.79 41.16 13.13
C GLU A 622 3.49 40.91 11.65
N ASN A 623 4.01 41.76 10.76
CA ASN A 623 3.82 41.60 9.32
C ASN A 623 4.46 40.30 8.81
N ALA A 624 5.67 39.96 9.30
CA ALA A 624 6.34 38.72 8.96
C ALA A 624 5.58 37.50 9.49
N ILE A 625 5.11 37.52 10.74
CA ILE A 625 4.28 36.44 11.32
C ILE A 625 3.00 36.25 10.52
N THR A 626 2.33 37.35 10.15
CA THR A 626 1.10 37.32 9.35
C THR A 626 1.36 36.70 7.98
N ALA A 627 2.42 37.14 7.28
CA ALA A 627 2.81 36.59 5.98
C ALA A 627 3.12 35.10 6.03
N VAL A 628 3.91 34.65 7.03
CA VAL A 628 4.25 33.22 7.20
C VAL A 628 3.01 32.42 7.62
N SER A 629 2.14 32.97 8.48
CA SER A 629 0.88 32.31 8.88
C SER A 629 -0.02 32.04 7.67
N ARG A 630 -0.16 33.04 6.80
CA ARG A 630 -0.93 32.94 5.56
C ARG A 630 -0.33 31.93 4.59
N ALA A 631 1.00 31.96 4.41
CA ALA A 631 1.71 31.00 3.56
C ALA A 631 1.57 29.55 4.09
N PHE A 632 1.71 29.38 5.40
CA PHE A 632 1.57 28.09 6.07
C PHE A 632 0.14 27.54 6.00
N ALA A 633 -0.87 28.38 6.23
CA ALA A 633 -2.27 28.02 6.04
C ALA A 633 -2.54 27.58 4.60
N ASN A 634 -2.07 28.34 3.61
CA ASN A 634 -2.22 28.00 2.20
C ASN A 634 -1.56 26.65 1.87
N LYS A 635 -0.33 26.41 2.36
CA LYS A 635 0.37 25.12 2.16
C LYS A 635 -0.41 23.95 2.77
N ILE A 636 -0.96 24.10 3.98
CA ILE A 636 -1.78 23.06 4.63
C ILE A 636 -3.10 22.83 3.88
N GLU A 637 -3.73 23.89 3.38
CA GLU A 637 -4.98 23.79 2.63
C GLU A 637 -4.79 23.10 1.28
N THR A 638 -3.67 23.40 0.61
CA THR A 638 -3.27 22.85 -0.68
C THR A 638 -2.54 21.51 -0.60
N LEU A 639 -2.34 20.96 0.61
CA LEU A 639 -1.91 19.57 0.80
C LEU A 639 -2.84 18.67 0.00
N GLN A 640 -2.35 18.17 -1.14
CA GLN A 640 -3.05 17.17 -1.91
C GLN A 640 -3.18 15.92 -1.05
N ASN A 641 -4.31 15.22 -1.17
CA ASN A 641 -4.26 13.79 -0.93
C ASN A 641 -3.24 13.28 -1.98
N GLY A 642 -2.01 13.01 -1.55
CA GLY A 642 -0.92 12.52 -2.40
C GLY A 642 0.34 12.19 -1.61
N PHE A 643 0.86 10.96 -1.67
CA PHE A 643 2.30 10.81 -1.85
C PHE A 643 2.52 10.53 -3.32
N LEU A 644 3.46 11.28 -3.90
CA LEU A 644 3.88 11.20 -5.29
C LEU A 644 4.16 9.74 -5.69
N LYS A 645 3.27 9.18 -6.51
CA LYS A 645 3.54 7.97 -7.30
C LYS A 645 4.86 8.11 -8.06
#